data_AF-A0A4P6N0N4-F1
#
_entry.id   AF-A0A4P6N0N4-F1
#
_cell.length_a   1.000
_cell.length_b   1.000
_cell.length_c   1.000
_cell.angle_alpha   90.00
_cell.angle_beta   90.00
_cell.angle_gamma   90.00
#
_symmetry.space_group_name_H-M   'P 1'
#
loop_
_entity.id
_entity.type
_entity.pdbx_description
1 polymer ?
#
loop_
_entity_poly.entity_id
_entity_poly.type
_entity_poly.pdbx_seq_one_letter_code
_entity_poly.pdbx_strand_id
1 'polypeptide(L)'
;MRDRPGVLWLMAAALTALVHPFVPDATWLMVHLVALGGLTHSIMVWSTHFATTLLKNHPDIDVRATQNRRLVLLHVGILAVLVGVPTTWWWLTLAGAAAIVVAVAWHAWQLVRRLRGALPGRFRIVVHHYLASAAFLPVGATLGVLLARGQGDDMHARLVLAHSLVNVLGWVGITVTGTLITLWPTILRARMDDAAERRARQSLPGLVGGLGLACTGALLGWRWLVLAGITGYLVSLLWTARSLVAPARQKPPRHFASWSVMAGAAWFLVGIGMVGWRVATAEDLADATSGYGRVAAVLVIGFGLQVLTGALSHLVPAVIGGGPRVVRAGIEGFDRLGMTRIVIINVPFALALLPVPSGTRVVLAALVLVGLAAFVPILLSTIKRVVAVRKEAVLATPEERRAGLEQGRAEAARVLDPPFPRTQLMAGVTLVALALATGPALQPVLDGGSGGVSPATTVAPTGHTTEVAVQAKADMTFSPSRVEVPAGDRLVITLTNTDGSTVHDLHLDDDMETPRLTKGESATLDVGIVGADRQGWCTVAGHRAMGMTFDIVVTGAPAQAPAHGSEHAAGHDEAGSPPFALQPGATWPEGFEADDASLTPLSDKRTHRVTLRVQEIEVEVAPGVTRTRWTFGGTAPGPTLHGRVGDRFVITLVNDGTIGHSIDFHAGSLAPDKPMRTIAPGTRLTYTFTAERAGIWMYHCSTMPMSTHIAQGTFGAVVIEPPGLPQVDRSYVLTASELYAGEDASGEPPATAFNGRAFQYDADQLTARVGERVRFWVLDAGPDGPLSFHVVGGQFDTVWQEGAYRIGGPDEVGGPTAGSQALGLLPAQGGFVELTFPQAGHYPFVNHVMTQGEKGAHGIVRVR
;
A
#
# COMPACT_ATOMS: atom_id res chain seq x y z
N MET A 1 -0.75 20.66 21.59
CA MET A 1 -0.24 19.29 21.81
C MET A 1 -1.31 18.31 22.25
N ARG A 2 -2.24 18.66 23.16
CA ARG A 2 -3.16 17.66 23.74
C ARG A 2 -4.03 16.91 22.72
N ASP A 3 -4.79 17.62 21.89
CA ASP A 3 -5.76 16.96 20.97
C ASP A 3 -5.37 17.11 19.49
N ARG A 4 -4.48 18.04 19.15
CA ARG A 4 -4.07 18.33 17.75
C ARG A 4 -3.40 17.15 17.02
N PRO A 5 -2.41 16.44 17.62
CA PRO A 5 -1.76 15.32 16.94
C PRO A 5 -2.73 14.16 16.65
N GLY A 6 -3.66 13.87 17.58
CA GLY A 6 -4.70 12.87 17.34
C GLY A 6 -5.59 13.19 16.14
N VAL A 7 -5.94 14.48 15.94
CA VAL A 7 -6.69 14.91 14.75
C VAL A 7 -5.86 14.75 13.48
N LEU A 8 -4.56 15.08 13.52
CA LEU A 8 -3.66 14.90 12.37
C LEU A 8 -3.55 13.43 11.97
N TRP A 9 -3.44 12.51 12.93
CA TRP A 9 -3.42 11.06 12.66
C TRP A 9 -4.73 10.57 12.03
N LEU A 10 -5.88 11.04 12.52
CA LEU A 10 -7.17 10.69 11.92
C LEU A 10 -7.35 11.26 10.51
N MET A 11 -6.85 12.48 10.26
CA MET A 11 -6.82 13.07 8.92
C MET A 11 -5.89 12.30 7.98
N ALA A 12 -4.70 11.93 8.44
CA ALA A 12 -3.76 11.12 7.67
C ALA A 12 -4.37 9.74 7.33
N ALA A 13 -5.03 9.08 8.28
CA ALA A 13 -5.72 7.82 8.04
C ALA A 13 -6.87 7.97 7.02
N ALA A 14 -7.68 9.04 7.13
CA ALA A 14 -8.76 9.31 6.18
C ALA A 14 -8.23 9.63 4.78
N LEU A 15 -7.16 10.42 4.67
CA LEU A 15 -6.49 10.71 3.40
C LEU A 15 -5.93 9.43 2.79
N THR A 16 -5.21 8.63 3.57
CA THR A 16 -4.66 7.34 3.15
C THR A 16 -5.77 6.41 2.66
N ALA A 17 -6.92 6.37 3.32
CA ALA A 17 -8.07 5.57 2.87
C ALA A 17 -8.66 6.05 1.53
N LEU A 18 -8.61 7.36 1.24
CA LEU A 18 -9.08 7.91 -0.04
C LEU A 18 -8.11 7.62 -1.18
N VAL A 19 -6.81 7.69 -0.91
CA VAL A 19 -5.76 7.42 -1.90
C VAL A 19 -5.21 6.00 -1.81
N HIS A 20 -5.89 5.10 -1.08
CA HIS A 20 -5.39 3.75 -0.80
C HIS A 20 -5.03 2.93 -2.05
N PRO A 21 -5.69 3.09 -3.24
CA PRO A 21 -5.27 2.38 -4.44
C PRO A 21 -3.89 2.83 -4.94
N PHE A 22 -3.45 4.03 -4.56
CA PHE A 22 -2.18 4.64 -4.96
C PHE A 22 -1.10 4.56 -3.88
N VAL A 23 -1.41 3.97 -2.71
CA VAL A 23 -0.49 3.89 -1.57
C VAL A 23 -0.11 2.42 -1.35
N PRO A 24 1.18 2.07 -1.54
CA PRO A 24 1.68 0.73 -1.21
C PRO A 24 1.38 0.37 0.24
N ASP A 25 1.03 -0.89 0.49
CA ASP A 25 0.70 -1.40 1.82
C ASP A 25 -0.31 -0.52 2.58
N ALA A 26 -1.26 0.12 1.87
CA ALA A 26 -2.21 1.04 2.47
C ALA A 26 -2.96 0.43 3.66
N THR A 27 -3.26 -0.87 3.62
CA THR A 27 -3.88 -1.59 4.74
C THR A 27 -3.01 -1.56 6.00
N TRP A 28 -1.73 -1.88 5.86
CA TRP A 28 -0.77 -1.80 6.97
C TRP A 28 -0.64 -0.36 7.48
N LEU A 29 -0.47 0.60 6.57
CA LEU A 29 -0.31 2.01 6.91
C LEU A 29 -1.55 2.56 7.63
N MET A 30 -2.75 2.30 7.12
CA MET A 30 -4.02 2.72 7.74
C MET A 30 -4.18 2.13 9.14
N VAL A 31 -3.91 0.83 9.30
CA VAL A 31 -3.95 0.16 10.62
C VAL A 31 -3.01 0.86 11.60
N HIS A 32 -1.78 1.18 11.20
CA HIS A 32 -0.80 1.78 12.10
C HIS A 32 -1.03 3.29 12.32
N LEU A 33 -1.51 4.05 11.33
CA LEU A 33 -1.93 5.45 11.51
C LEU A 33 -3.03 5.57 12.57
N VAL A 34 -3.98 4.62 12.58
CA VAL A 34 -5.04 4.59 13.57
C VAL A 34 -4.58 4.02 14.91
N ALA A 35 -4.01 2.81 14.92
CA ALA A 35 -3.67 2.10 16.15
C ALA A 35 -2.43 2.67 16.84
N LEU A 36 -1.33 2.77 16.09
CA LEU A 36 -0.07 3.29 16.61
C LEU A 36 -0.08 4.82 16.70
N GLY A 37 -0.73 5.52 15.77
CA GLY A 37 -0.89 6.98 15.79
C GLY A 37 -2.02 7.45 16.71
N GLY A 38 -3.26 7.40 16.21
CA GLY A 38 -4.43 8.01 16.84
C GLY A 38 -4.81 7.44 18.21
N LEU A 39 -4.90 6.11 18.33
CA LEU A 39 -5.28 5.42 19.57
C LEU A 39 -4.19 5.54 20.63
N THR A 40 -2.93 5.27 20.30
CA THR A 40 -1.80 5.37 21.25
C THR A 40 -1.63 6.79 21.77
N HIS A 41 -1.74 7.82 20.90
CA HIS A 41 -1.78 9.23 21.34
C HIS A 41 -2.90 9.47 22.36
N SER A 42 -4.09 8.98 22.05
CA SER A 42 -5.27 9.16 22.90
C SER A 42 -5.12 8.43 24.24
N ILE A 43 -4.59 7.21 24.24
CA ILE A 43 -4.28 6.45 25.46
C ILE A 43 -3.32 7.25 26.34
N MET A 44 -2.23 7.76 25.78
CA MET A 44 -1.19 8.51 26.53
C MET A 44 -1.72 9.82 27.14
N VAL A 45 -2.59 10.52 26.41
CA VAL A 45 -3.21 11.77 26.88
C VAL A 45 -4.29 11.51 27.92
N TRP A 46 -5.24 10.64 27.62
CA TRP A 46 -6.45 10.48 28.41
C TRP A 46 -6.25 9.61 29.64
N SER A 47 -5.38 8.61 29.62
CA SER A 47 -5.01 7.87 30.84
C SER A 47 -4.36 8.79 31.88
N THR A 48 -3.53 9.76 31.45
CA THR A 48 -2.96 10.79 32.35
C THR A 48 -4.08 11.66 32.95
N HIS A 49 -5.05 12.06 32.12
CA HIS A 49 -6.19 12.84 32.57
C HIS A 49 -7.05 12.06 33.59
N PHE A 50 -7.46 10.84 33.27
CA PHE A 50 -8.23 9.98 34.16
C PHE A 50 -7.47 9.65 35.44
N ALA A 51 -6.18 9.33 35.37
CA ALA A 51 -5.36 9.08 36.55
C ALA A 51 -5.31 10.32 37.45
N THR A 52 -5.20 11.52 36.89
CA THR A 52 -5.23 12.77 37.67
C THR A 52 -6.57 12.97 38.36
N THR A 53 -7.67 12.82 37.61
CA THR A 53 -9.04 13.04 38.12
C THR A 53 -9.43 12.00 39.17
N LEU A 54 -9.12 10.71 38.94
CA LEU A 54 -9.52 9.60 39.81
C LEU A 54 -8.67 9.50 41.08
N LEU A 55 -7.37 9.80 40.98
CA LEU A 55 -6.46 9.74 42.14
C LEU A 55 -6.45 11.04 42.95
N LYS A 56 -7.06 12.12 42.46
CA LYS A 56 -7.09 13.46 43.10
C LYS A 56 -5.70 14.00 43.44
N ASN A 57 -4.71 13.67 42.62
CA ASN A 57 -3.32 14.08 42.82
C ASN A 57 -3.10 15.55 42.42
N HIS A 58 -2.14 16.21 43.07
CA HIS A 58 -1.74 17.58 42.72
C HIS A 58 -1.13 17.64 41.30
N PRO A 59 -1.44 18.67 40.48
CA PRO A 59 -0.96 18.78 39.10
C PRO A 59 0.56 18.81 38.93
N ASP A 60 1.34 19.05 39.99
CA ASP A 60 2.81 19.19 39.92
C ASP A 60 3.58 17.88 39.64
N ILE A 61 2.93 16.72 39.75
CA ILE A 61 3.57 15.41 39.55
C ILE A 61 3.97 15.18 38.07
N ASP A 62 3.27 15.79 37.10
CA ASP A 62 3.64 15.78 35.68
C ASP A 62 3.29 17.13 35.06
N VAL A 63 4.23 18.08 35.15
CA VAL A 63 4.08 19.40 34.54
C VAL A 63 3.80 19.24 33.04
N ARG A 64 2.90 20.07 32.49
CA ARG A 64 2.45 19.99 31.09
C ARG A 64 3.59 19.94 30.07
N ALA A 65 4.73 20.59 30.36
CA ALA A 65 5.92 20.53 29.53
C ALA A 65 6.51 19.11 29.45
N THR A 66 6.58 18.40 30.57
CA THR A 66 7.06 17.01 30.67
C THR A 66 6.16 16.06 29.90
N GLN A 67 4.83 16.19 30.05
CA GLN A 67 3.87 15.43 29.27
C GLN A 67 4.04 15.69 27.76
N ASN A 68 4.24 16.95 27.35
CA ASN A 68 4.44 17.28 25.94
C ASN A 68 5.74 16.68 25.37
N ARG A 69 6.86 16.72 26.11
CA ARG A 69 8.14 16.12 25.68
C ARG A 69 7.99 14.61 25.43
N ARG A 70 7.30 13.91 26.33
CA ARG A 70 6.99 12.48 26.18
C ARG A 70 6.15 12.19 24.93
N LEU A 71 5.16 13.04 24.64
CA LEU A 71 4.34 12.91 23.42
C LEU A 71 5.12 13.23 22.15
N VAL A 72 6.03 14.21 22.17
CA VAL A 72 6.92 14.48 21.02
C VAL A 72 7.78 13.26 20.73
N LEU A 73 8.43 12.69 21.75
CA LEU A 73 9.25 11.49 21.59
C LEU A 73 8.43 10.33 20.98
N LEU A 74 7.21 10.12 21.47
CA LEU A 74 6.29 9.14 20.90
C LEU A 74 6.04 9.41 19.41
N HIS A 75 5.62 10.62 19.03
CA HIS A 75 5.30 10.93 17.63
C HIS A 75 6.49 10.85 16.69
N VAL A 76 7.68 11.27 17.14
CA VAL A 76 8.93 11.10 16.38
C VAL A 76 9.22 9.62 16.17
N GLY A 77 9.06 8.80 17.21
CA GLY A 77 9.22 7.35 17.09
C GLY A 77 8.20 6.70 16.14
N ILE A 78 6.93 7.11 16.21
CA ILE A 78 5.88 6.64 15.30
C ILE A 78 6.20 7.00 13.85
N LEU A 79 6.58 8.26 13.58
CA LEU A 79 6.97 8.68 12.23
C LEU A 79 8.17 7.88 11.72
N ALA A 80 9.18 7.65 12.57
CA ALA A 80 10.33 6.81 12.21
C ALA A 80 9.92 5.37 11.88
N VAL A 81 8.98 4.75 12.60
CA VAL A 81 8.46 3.41 12.24
C VAL A 81 7.65 3.45 10.95
N LEU A 82 6.77 4.44 10.78
CA LEU A 82 5.92 4.58 9.59
C LEU A 82 6.72 4.87 8.31
N VAL A 83 7.91 5.45 8.43
CA VAL A 83 8.86 5.61 7.32
C VAL A 83 9.76 4.38 7.19
N GLY A 84 10.32 3.90 8.30
CA GLY A 84 11.31 2.83 8.30
C GLY A 84 10.80 1.48 7.81
N VAL A 85 9.52 1.16 8.04
CA VAL A 85 8.96 -0.12 7.57
C VAL A 85 8.75 -0.11 6.05
N PRO A 86 8.01 0.85 5.44
CA PRO A 86 7.84 0.87 3.97
C PRO A 86 9.14 1.12 3.20
N THR A 87 10.10 1.85 3.76
CA THR A 87 11.42 2.07 3.13
C THR A 87 12.38 0.90 3.34
N THR A 88 11.97 -0.14 4.08
CA THR A 88 12.81 -1.28 4.51
C THR A 88 14.06 -0.88 5.31
N TRP A 89 14.12 0.36 5.80
CA TRP A 89 15.20 0.86 6.65
C TRP A 89 15.07 0.31 8.07
N TRP A 90 15.49 -0.94 8.26
CA TRP A 90 15.36 -1.67 9.52
C TRP A 90 15.94 -0.92 10.73
N TRP A 91 17.06 -0.19 10.55
CA TRP A 91 17.66 0.63 11.61
C TRP A 91 16.74 1.77 12.06
N LEU A 92 16.01 2.39 11.13
CA LEU A 92 15.07 3.46 11.42
C LEU A 92 13.82 2.91 12.12
N THR A 93 13.35 1.74 11.70
CA THR A 93 12.27 1.00 12.38
C THR A 93 12.67 0.64 13.81
N LEU A 94 13.88 0.14 14.04
CA LEU A 94 14.41 -0.18 15.36
C LEU A 94 14.53 1.09 16.23
N ALA A 95 15.09 2.18 15.69
CA ALA A 95 15.23 3.44 16.42
C ALA A 95 13.86 4.05 16.77
N GLY A 96 12.92 4.02 15.83
CA GLY A 96 11.55 4.47 16.04
C GLY A 96 10.81 3.66 17.10
N ALA A 97 10.89 2.33 17.02
CA ALA A 97 10.33 1.42 18.01
C ALA A 97 10.95 1.64 19.40
N ALA A 98 12.27 1.81 19.50
CA ALA A 98 12.95 2.12 20.76
C ALA A 98 12.46 3.44 21.36
N ALA A 99 12.28 4.49 20.55
CA ALA A 99 11.72 5.76 21.00
C ALA A 99 10.28 5.62 21.54
N ILE A 100 9.44 4.83 20.87
CA ILE A 100 8.08 4.51 21.33
C ILE A 100 8.12 3.78 22.68
N VAL A 101 8.99 2.77 22.82
CA VAL A 101 9.17 2.00 24.06
C VAL A 101 9.59 2.92 25.21
N VAL A 102 10.58 3.79 24.98
CA VAL A 102 11.02 4.76 26.00
C VAL A 102 9.89 5.71 26.40
N ALA A 103 9.12 6.23 25.42
CA ALA A 103 8.00 7.12 25.71
C ALA A 103 6.92 6.45 26.57
N VAL A 104 6.60 5.18 26.30
CA VAL A 104 5.57 4.43 27.04
C VAL A 104 6.06 3.93 28.38
N ALA A 105 7.32 3.50 28.49
CA ALA A 105 7.95 3.19 29.78
C ALA A 105 7.98 4.42 30.70
N TRP A 106 8.33 5.59 30.15
CA TRP A 106 8.24 6.85 30.87
C TRP A 106 6.81 7.15 31.34
N HIS A 107 5.81 6.89 30.49
CA HIS A 107 4.42 7.07 30.86
C HIS A 107 3.98 6.12 31.99
N ALA A 108 4.33 4.84 31.92
CA ALA A 108 4.05 3.87 32.96
C ALA A 108 4.69 4.29 34.29
N TRP A 109 5.95 4.73 34.27
CA TRP A 109 6.63 5.24 35.47
C TRP A 109 5.90 6.44 36.09
N GLN A 110 5.41 7.37 35.26
CA GLN A 110 4.60 8.50 35.74
C GLN A 110 3.28 8.05 36.39
N LEU A 111 2.61 7.04 35.82
CA LEU A 111 1.41 6.45 36.43
C LEU A 111 1.72 5.77 37.77
N VAL A 112 2.86 5.06 37.89
CA VAL A 112 3.31 4.47 39.17
C VAL A 112 3.57 5.57 40.22
N ARG A 113 4.25 6.65 39.86
CA ARG A 113 4.49 7.78 40.78
C ARG A 113 3.18 8.39 41.30
N ARG A 114 2.22 8.60 40.40
CA ARG A 114 0.87 9.07 40.75
C ARG A 114 0.17 8.09 41.68
N LEU A 115 0.26 6.80 41.41
CA LEU A 115 -0.36 5.79 42.24
C LEU A 115 0.25 5.75 43.65
N ARG A 116 1.58 5.88 43.77
CA ARG A 116 2.29 5.92 45.07
C ARG A 116 1.96 7.16 45.90
N GLY A 117 1.77 8.32 45.26
CA GLY A 117 1.43 9.57 45.94
C GLY A 117 -0.06 9.77 46.25
N ALA A 118 -0.93 8.90 45.76
CA ALA A 118 -2.38 9.05 45.90
C ALA A 118 -2.92 8.44 47.18
N LEU A 119 -3.95 9.07 47.76
CA LEU A 119 -4.73 8.50 48.86
C LEU A 119 -5.48 7.21 48.40
N PRO A 120 -5.84 6.31 49.33
CA PRO A 120 -6.69 5.17 49.01
C PRO A 120 -8.01 5.64 48.40
N GLY A 121 -8.38 5.05 47.26
CA GLY A 121 -9.55 5.46 46.50
C GLY A 121 -10.11 4.33 45.66
N ARG A 122 -11.43 4.29 45.54
CA ARG A 122 -12.25 3.26 44.88
C ARG A 122 -11.85 2.94 43.42
N PHE A 123 -11.08 3.82 42.78
CA PHE A 123 -10.78 3.74 41.33
C PHE A 123 -9.29 3.64 41.00
N ARG A 124 -8.45 3.31 41.99
CA ARG A 124 -7.04 2.98 41.75
C ARG A 124 -6.88 1.82 40.77
N ILE A 125 -7.86 0.90 40.72
CA ILE A 125 -7.84 -0.26 39.82
C ILE A 125 -7.81 0.12 38.33
N VAL A 126 -8.41 1.24 37.94
CA VAL A 126 -8.37 1.73 36.54
C VAL A 126 -6.94 2.06 36.13
N VAL A 127 -6.16 2.66 37.04
CA VAL A 127 -4.74 2.97 36.79
C VAL A 127 -3.90 1.69 36.68
N HIS A 128 -4.26 0.62 37.39
CA HIS A 128 -3.59 -0.67 37.22
C HIS A 128 -3.86 -1.31 35.86
N HIS A 129 -5.03 -1.08 35.25
CA HIS A 129 -5.28 -1.50 33.87
C HIS A 129 -4.37 -0.74 32.91
N TYR A 130 -4.17 0.56 33.10
CA TYR A 130 -3.23 1.35 32.29
C TYR A 130 -1.78 0.87 32.44
N LEU A 131 -1.36 0.53 33.66
CA LEU A 131 -0.02 -0.02 33.91
C LEU A 131 0.17 -1.40 33.26
N ALA A 132 -0.82 -2.29 33.39
CA ALA A 132 -0.78 -3.61 32.76
C ALA A 132 -0.75 -3.49 31.24
N SER A 133 -1.59 -2.64 30.66
CA SER A 133 -1.61 -2.35 29.24
C SER A 133 -0.27 -1.80 28.74
N ALA A 134 0.35 -0.86 29.47
CA ALA A 134 1.64 -0.28 29.10
C ALA A 134 2.81 -1.29 29.07
N ALA A 135 2.69 -2.43 29.75
CA ALA A 135 3.68 -3.50 29.68
C ALA A 135 3.65 -4.27 28.34
N PHE A 136 2.52 -4.26 27.64
CA PHE A 136 2.35 -5.01 26.39
C PHE A 136 2.85 -4.25 25.16
N LEU A 137 2.80 -2.92 25.13
CA LEU A 137 3.28 -2.16 23.96
C LEU A 137 4.77 -2.41 23.66
N PRO A 138 5.70 -2.47 24.64
CA PRO A 138 7.08 -2.82 24.34
C PRO A 138 7.28 -4.20 23.72
N VAL A 139 6.49 -5.18 24.15
CA VAL A 139 6.48 -6.52 23.55
C VAL A 139 5.98 -6.42 22.09
N GLY A 140 4.86 -5.72 21.87
CA GLY A 140 4.30 -5.51 20.53
C GLY A 140 5.26 -4.78 19.59
N ALA A 141 5.94 -3.73 20.07
CA ALA A 141 6.94 -2.99 19.30
C ALA A 141 8.14 -3.88 18.93
N THR A 142 8.62 -4.71 19.86
CA THR A 142 9.70 -5.67 19.59
C THR A 142 9.29 -6.67 18.52
N LEU A 143 8.09 -7.26 18.62
CA LEU A 143 7.55 -8.15 17.59
C LEU A 143 7.41 -7.45 16.22
N GLY A 144 7.02 -6.17 16.21
CA GLY A 144 6.94 -5.37 14.99
C GLY A 144 8.31 -5.16 14.31
N VAL A 145 9.37 -4.92 15.09
CA VAL A 145 10.75 -4.81 14.57
C VAL A 145 11.24 -6.14 14.00
N LEU A 146 10.87 -7.27 14.62
CA LEU A 146 11.22 -8.60 14.13
C LEU A 146 10.51 -8.92 12.80
N LEU A 147 9.24 -8.54 12.68
CA LEU A 147 8.47 -8.63 11.43
C LEU A 147 9.12 -7.82 10.31
N ALA A 148 9.54 -6.59 10.59
CA ALA A 148 10.20 -5.71 9.62
C ALA A 148 11.58 -6.18 9.15
N ARG A 149 12.13 -7.27 9.70
CA ARG A 149 13.45 -7.82 9.34
C ARG A 149 13.40 -8.84 8.19
N GLY A 150 12.21 -9.29 7.79
CA GLY A 150 12.02 -10.36 6.80
C GLY A 150 12.30 -11.74 7.40
N GLN A 151 11.24 -12.51 7.67
CA GLN A 151 11.32 -13.87 8.21
C GLN A 151 10.67 -14.83 7.23
N GLY A 152 10.99 -16.13 7.28
CA GLY A 152 10.26 -17.15 6.51
C GLY A 152 8.79 -17.25 6.93
N ASP A 153 7.95 -17.76 6.05
CA ASP A 153 6.48 -17.63 6.08
C ASP A 153 5.81 -18.09 7.39
N ASP A 154 6.22 -19.25 7.93
CA ASP A 154 5.69 -19.77 9.20
C ASP A 154 6.04 -18.86 10.39
N MET A 155 7.27 -18.35 10.45
CA MET A 155 7.67 -17.41 11.51
C MET A 155 6.97 -16.07 11.35
N HIS A 156 6.78 -15.60 10.11
CA HIS A 156 6.03 -14.38 9.82
C HIS A 156 4.59 -14.48 10.35
N ALA A 157 3.86 -15.55 10.03
CA ALA A 157 2.49 -15.80 10.49
C ALA A 157 2.37 -15.77 12.03
N ARG A 158 3.26 -16.48 12.73
CA ARG A 158 3.31 -16.51 14.20
C ARG A 158 3.55 -15.13 14.80
N LEU A 159 4.48 -14.37 14.23
CA LEU A 159 4.80 -13.02 14.67
C LEU A 159 3.66 -12.04 14.40
N VAL A 160 2.96 -12.13 13.26
CA VAL A 160 1.79 -11.30 12.94
C VAL A 160 0.68 -11.52 13.96
N LEU A 161 0.34 -12.79 14.25
CA LEU A 161 -0.68 -13.12 15.23
C LEU A 161 -0.30 -12.62 16.63
N ALA A 162 0.93 -12.90 17.07
CA ALA A 162 1.42 -12.45 18.38
C ALA A 162 1.44 -10.92 18.50
N HIS A 163 1.95 -10.22 17.47
CA HIS A 163 1.98 -8.76 17.40
C HIS A 163 0.57 -8.16 17.48
N SER A 164 -0.38 -8.72 16.71
CA SER A 164 -1.78 -8.29 16.71
C SER A 164 -2.44 -8.47 18.07
N LEU A 165 -2.32 -9.66 18.68
CA LEU A 165 -2.90 -9.97 19.99
C LEU A 165 -2.38 -9.01 21.06
N VAL A 166 -1.06 -8.82 21.14
CA VAL A 166 -0.42 -8.00 22.17
C VAL A 166 -0.80 -6.52 22.04
N ASN A 167 -0.82 -5.97 20.82
CA ASN A 167 -1.14 -4.56 20.61
C ASN A 167 -2.65 -4.29 20.73
N VAL A 168 -3.51 -5.14 20.15
CA VAL A 168 -4.95 -4.90 20.15
C VAL A 168 -5.58 -5.30 21.48
N LEU A 169 -5.33 -6.51 21.99
CA LEU A 169 -5.93 -6.96 23.25
C LEU A 169 -5.19 -6.37 24.46
N GLY A 170 -3.87 -6.28 24.41
CA GLY A 170 -3.05 -5.78 25.52
C GLY A 170 -3.03 -4.26 25.60
N TRP A 171 -2.43 -3.60 24.62
CA TRP A 171 -2.28 -2.14 24.65
C TRP A 171 -3.63 -1.42 24.53
N VAL A 172 -4.44 -1.70 23.51
CA VAL A 172 -5.72 -1.01 23.34
C VAL A 172 -6.82 -1.61 24.24
N GLY A 173 -7.01 -2.92 24.21
CA GLY A 173 -8.11 -3.64 24.85
C GLY A 173 -8.15 -3.41 26.37
N ILE A 174 -7.08 -3.75 27.09
CA ILE A 174 -7.02 -3.58 28.55
C ILE A 174 -7.21 -2.10 28.95
N THR A 175 -6.65 -1.15 28.17
CA THR A 175 -6.85 0.29 28.42
C THR A 175 -8.31 0.69 28.28
N VAL A 176 -8.98 0.25 27.21
CA VAL A 176 -10.40 0.55 26.98
C VAL A 176 -11.26 -0.10 28.07
N THR A 177 -11.03 -1.37 28.38
CA THR A 177 -11.74 -2.09 29.46
C THR A 177 -11.63 -1.36 30.80
N GLY A 178 -10.41 -0.93 31.18
CA GLY A 178 -10.17 -0.14 32.38
C GLY A 178 -10.93 1.19 32.37
N THR A 179 -10.88 1.90 31.25
CA THR A 179 -11.49 3.24 31.11
C THR A 179 -13.01 3.19 31.14
N LEU A 180 -13.62 2.20 30.48
CA LEU A 180 -15.08 2.09 30.34
C LEU A 180 -15.78 1.90 31.69
N ILE A 181 -15.14 1.30 32.68
CA ILE A 181 -15.68 1.16 34.04
C ILE A 181 -16.14 2.51 34.59
N THR A 182 -15.37 3.57 34.36
CA THR A 182 -15.67 4.93 34.84
C THR A 182 -16.29 5.81 33.76
N LEU A 183 -15.87 5.64 32.50
CA LEU A 183 -16.29 6.50 31.40
C LEU A 183 -17.71 6.19 30.93
N TRP A 184 -18.09 4.91 30.86
CA TRP A 184 -19.43 4.49 30.41
C TRP A 184 -20.58 5.09 31.25
N PRO A 185 -20.61 4.95 32.59
CA PRO A 185 -21.66 5.57 33.40
C PRO A 185 -21.64 7.10 33.31
N THR A 186 -20.46 7.70 33.10
CA THR A 186 -20.32 9.16 32.90
C THR A 186 -20.96 9.62 31.58
N ILE A 187 -20.71 8.89 30.49
CA ILE A 187 -21.32 9.14 29.18
C ILE A 187 -22.85 9.03 29.27
N LEU A 188 -23.36 7.98 29.92
CA LEU A 188 -24.80 7.76 30.11
C LEU A 188 -25.43 8.67 31.17
N ARG A 189 -24.62 9.35 31.98
CA ARG A 189 -25.05 10.13 33.16
C ARG A 189 -25.88 9.27 34.13
N ALA A 190 -25.48 8.01 34.29
CA ALA A 190 -26.13 7.01 35.13
C ALA A 190 -25.26 6.71 36.36
N ARG A 191 -25.86 6.11 37.40
CA ARG A 191 -25.10 5.64 38.55
C ARG A 191 -24.27 4.44 38.13
N MET A 192 -22.99 4.44 38.49
CA MET A 192 -22.09 3.30 38.28
C MET A 192 -22.56 2.07 39.08
N ASP A 193 -22.35 0.87 38.53
CA ASP A 193 -22.59 -0.39 39.25
C ASP A 193 -21.75 -0.47 40.53
N ASP A 194 -22.39 -0.84 41.65
CA ASP A 194 -21.72 -0.97 42.93
C ASP A 194 -20.63 -2.05 42.91
N ALA A 195 -20.77 -3.07 42.06
CA ALA A 195 -19.80 -4.16 41.90
C ALA A 195 -18.64 -3.84 40.93
N ALA A 196 -18.65 -2.68 40.26
CA ALA A 196 -17.74 -2.38 39.16
C ALA A 196 -16.26 -2.50 39.53
N GLU A 197 -15.87 -1.95 40.69
CA GLU A 197 -14.48 -2.02 41.18
C GLU A 197 -14.03 -3.46 41.45
N ARG A 198 -14.87 -4.25 42.13
CA ARG A 198 -14.55 -5.64 42.47
C ARG A 198 -14.37 -6.48 41.21
N ARG A 199 -15.28 -6.36 40.24
CA ARG A 199 -15.19 -7.11 38.98
C ARG A 199 -13.98 -6.70 38.15
N ALA A 200 -13.66 -5.41 38.10
CA ALA A 200 -12.44 -4.91 37.44
C ALA A 200 -11.16 -5.48 38.07
N ARG A 201 -11.11 -5.60 39.40
CA ARG A 201 -9.97 -6.20 40.10
C ARG A 201 -9.84 -7.69 39.82
N GLN A 202 -10.96 -8.40 39.73
CA GLN A 202 -11.00 -9.83 39.43
C GLN A 202 -10.65 -10.15 37.97
N SER A 203 -11.06 -9.30 37.02
CA SER A 203 -10.81 -9.54 35.60
C SER A 203 -9.36 -9.29 35.17
N LEU A 204 -8.67 -8.32 35.79
CA LEU A 204 -7.36 -7.89 35.33
C LEU A 204 -6.31 -9.03 35.27
N PRO A 205 -6.15 -9.89 36.29
CA PRO A 205 -5.24 -11.03 36.19
C PRO A 205 -5.57 -12.00 35.05
N GLY A 206 -6.86 -12.25 34.80
CA GLY A 206 -7.30 -13.13 33.73
C GLY A 206 -7.13 -12.53 32.33
N LEU A 207 -7.29 -11.20 32.19
CA LEU A 207 -6.97 -10.49 30.94
C LEU A 207 -5.47 -10.57 30.63
N VAL A 208 -4.61 -10.30 31.62
CA VAL A 208 -3.14 -10.34 31.46
C VAL A 208 -2.66 -11.77 31.22
N GLY A 209 -3.12 -12.72 32.04
CA GLY A 209 -2.73 -14.13 31.95
C GLY A 209 -3.22 -14.80 30.67
N GLY A 210 -4.48 -14.56 30.28
CA GLY A 210 -5.05 -15.07 29.03
C GLY A 210 -4.31 -14.54 27.80
N LEU A 211 -3.98 -13.24 27.78
CA LEU A 211 -3.18 -12.67 26.69
C LEU A 211 -1.75 -13.21 26.66
N GLY A 212 -1.10 -13.34 27.81
CA GLY A 212 0.24 -13.93 27.90
C GLY A 212 0.26 -15.38 27.38
N LEU A 213 -0.75 -16.17 27.74
CA LEU A 213 -0.93 -17.54 27.24
C LEU A 213 -1.15 -17.55 25.72
N ALA A 214 -2.01 -16.67 25.21
CA ALA A 214 -2.31 -16.58 23.79
C ALA A 214 -1.08 -16.17 22.96
N CYS A 215 -0.32 -15.17 23.42
CA CYS A 215 0.92 -14.72 22.80
C CYS A 215 1.98 -15.82 22.82
N THR A 216 2.15 -16.53 23.95
CA THR A 216 3.07 -17.67 24.06
C THR A 216 2.68 -18.78 23.09
N GLY A 217 1.38 -19.12 23.01
CA GLY A 217 0.87 -20.08 22.04
C GLY A 217 1.17 -19.69 20.61
N ALA A 218 0.99 -18.42 20.25
CA ALA A 218 1.24 -17.93 18.90
C ALA A 218 2.73 -18.05 18.54
N LEU A 219 3.63 -17.64 19.44
CA LEU A 219 5.08 -17.72 19.24
C LEU A 219 5.59 -19.17 19.16
N LEU A 220 5.02 -20.08 19.96
CA LEU A 220 5.40 -21.50 19.97
C LEU A 220 4.79 -22.31 18.81
N GLY A 221 3.89 -21.73 18.02
CA GLY A 221 3.17 -22.48 16.99
C GLY A 221 2.03 -23.36 17.54
N TRP A 222 1.60 -23.17 18.79
CA TRP A 222 0.65 -24.06 19.48
C TRP A 222 -0.78 -23.50 19.53
N ARG A 223 -1.60 -23.87 18.54
CA ARG A 223 -3.00 -23.38 18.40
C ARG A 223 -3.88 -23.55 19.63
N TRP A 224 -3.81 -24.70 20.32
CA TRP A 224 -4.64 -24.95 21.50
C TRP A 224 -4.30 -24.03 22.67
N LEU A 225 -3.03 -23.66 22.80
CA LEU A 225 -2.58 -22.70 23.80
C LEU A 225 -3.07 -21.28 23.47
N VAL A 226 -3.10 -20.93 22.17
CA VAL A 226 -3.71 -19.69 21.68
C VAL A 226 -5.19 -19.62 22.05
N LEU A 227 -5.95 -20.68 21.76
CA LEU A 227 -7.38 -20.77 22.06
C LEU A 227 -7.67 -20.69 23.55
N ALA A 228 -6.94 -21.44 24.38
CA ALA A 228 -7.08 -21.36 25.83
C ALA A 228 -6.84 -19.94 26.35
N GLY A 229 -5.83 -19.25 25.81
CA GLY A 229 -5.53 -17.85 26.14
C GLY A 229 -6.64 -16.89 25.72
N ILE A 230 -7.14 -16.99 24.48
CA ILE A 230 -8.25 -16.17 23.96
C ILE A 230 -9.53 -16.40 24.78
N THR A 231 -9.87 -17.66 25.10
CA THR A 231 -11.03 -17.98 25.93
C THR A 231 -10.89 -17.40 27.34
N GLY A 232 -9.73 -17.55 27.97
CA GLY A 232 -9.46 -16.96 29.29
C GLY A 232 -9.57 -15.43 29.30
N TYR A 233 -9.07 -14.78 28.24
CA TYR A 233 -9.21 -13.34 28.03
C TYR A 233 -10.69 -12.95 27.88
N LEU A 234 -11.43 -13.64 27.02
CA LEU A 234 -12.84 -13.37 26.74
C LEU A 234 -13.73 -13.54 27.98
N VAL A 235 -13.54 -14.61 28.75
CA VAL A 235 -14.27 -14.83 30.02
C VAL A 235 -14.02 -13.67 30.99
N SER A 236 -12.76 -13.25 31.12
CA SER A 236 -12.38 -12.14 32.00
C SER A 236 -12.96 -10.80 31.53
N LEU A 237 -13.00 -10.58 30.22
CA LEU A 237 -13.61 -9.41 29.59
C LEU A 237 -15.13 -9.37 29.84
N LEU A 238 -15.83 -10.49 29.62
CA LEU A 238 -17.28 -10.59 29.85
C LEU A 238 -17.63 -10.40 31.33
N TRP A 239 -16.78 -10.90 32.23
CA TRP A 239 -16.95 -10.72 33.67
C TRP A 239 -16.97 -9.24 34.06
N THR A 240 -16.03 -8.44 33.55
CA THR A 240 -15.99 -7.00 33.83
C THR A 240 -17.05 -6.22 33.05
N ALA A 241 -17.34 -6.61 31.81
CA ALA A 241 -18.37 -6.00 30.95
C ALA A 241 -19.78 -6.06 31.57
N ARG A 242 -20.06 -7.05 32.43
CA ARG A 242 -21.30 -7.11 33.22
C ARG A 242 -21.57 -5.82 34.02
N SER A 243 -20.53 -5.11 34.43
CA SER A 243 -20.64 -3.84 35.17
C SER A 243 -21.12 -2.67 34.32
N LEU A 244 -21.14 -2.83 32.99
CA LEU A 244 -21.63 -1.83 32.05
C LEU A 244 -23.15 -1.94 31.83
N VAL A 245 -23.75 -3.09 32.19
CA VAL A 245 -25.18 -3.38 31.97
C VAL A 245 -26.08 -2.56 32.91
N ALA A 246 -25.75 -2.47 34.19
CA ALA A 246 -26.58 -1.77 35.16
C ALA A 246 -26.72 -0.25 34.84
N PRO A 247 -25.64 0.49 34.52
CA PRO A 247 -25.76 1.87 34.05
C PRO A 247 -26.61 2.02 32.77
N ALA A 248 -26.45 1.11 31.80
CA ALA A 248 -27.20 1.13 30.55
C ALA A 248 -28.70 0.84 30.71
N ARG A 249 -29.07 -0.01 31.68
CA ARG A 249 -30.47 -0.28 32.03
C ARG A 249 -31.13 0.91 32.72
N GLN A 250 -30.38 1.65 33.54
CA GLN A 250 -30.90 2.85 34.22
C GLN A 250 -31.14 3.99 33.23
N LYS A 251 -30.18 4.23 32.32
CA LYS A 251 -30.30 5.23 31.26
C LYS A 251 -29.77 4.65 29.94
N PRO A 252 -30.64 4.32 28.99
CA PRO A 252 -30.21 3.74 27.73
C PRO A 252 -29.39 4.72 26.89
N PRO A 253 -28.54 4.24 25.97
CA PRO A 253 -27.79 5.07 25.02
C PRO A 253 -28.73 5.99 24.21
N ARG A 254 -28.44 7.28 24.19
CA ARG A 254 -29.27 8.30 23.51
C ARG A 254 -28.49 9.26 22.61
N HIS A 255 -27.19 9.35 22.78
CA HIS A 255 -26.31 10.28 22.05
C HIS A 255 -25.28 9.51 21.21
N PHE A 256 -24.66 10.19 20.25
CA PHE A 256 -23.66 9.60 19.36
C PHE A 256 -22.54 8.93 20.16
N ALA A 257 -22.04 9.60 21.21
CA ALA A 257 -20.99 9.09 22.09
C ALA A 257 -21.35 7.73 22.71
N SER A 258 -22.56 7.58 23.26
CA SER A 258 -23.01 6.34 23.90
C SER A 258 -23.23 5.20 22.91
N TRP A 259 -23.78 5.50 21.73
CA TRP A 259 -24.01 4.48 20.70
C TRP A 259 -22.71 4.01 20.06
N SER A 260 -21.79 4.93 19.77
CA SER A 260 -20.49 4.61 19.17
C SER A 260 -19.62 3.79 20.11
N VAL A 261 -19.54 4.14 21.40
CA VAL A 261 -18.80 3.34 22.39
C VAL A 261 -19.42 1.95 22.57
N MET A 262 -20.75 1.84 22.58
CA MET A 262 -21.43 0.55 22.69
C MET A 262 -21.17 -0.34 21.47
N ALA A 263 -21.28 0.23 20.27
CA ALA A 263 -20.97 -0.47 19.03
C ALA A 263 -19.50 -0.92 18.98
N GLY A 264 -18.56 -0.05 19.39
CA GLY A 264 -17.15 -0.41 19.51
C GLY A 264 -16.91 -1.59 20.46
N ALA A 265 -17.56 -1.60 21.63
CA ALA A 265 -17.47 -2.71 22.57
C ALA A 265 -18.06 -4.01 22.00
N ALA A 266 -19.14 -3.94 21.22
CA ALA A 266 -19.71 -5.10 20.53
C ALA A 266 -18.77 -5.65 19.45
N TRP A 267 -18.22 -4.78 18.60
CA TRP A 267 -17.23 -5.14 17.58
C TRP A 267 -15.95 -5.72 18.18
N PHE A 268 -15.56 -5.31 19.38
CA PHE A 268 -14.42 -5.90 20.07
C PHE A 268 -14.66 -7.39 20.39
N LEU A 269 -15.86 -7.73 20.85
CA LEU A 269 -16.23 -9.13 21.10
C LEU A 269 -16.30 -9.93 19.79
N VAL A 270 -16.84 -9.33 18.72
CA VAL A 270 -16.86 -9.95 17.38
C VAL A 270 -15.44 -10.21 16.89
N GLY A 271 -14.54 -9.23 16.99
CA GLY A 271 -13.15 -9.38 16.57
C GLY A 271 -12.39 -10.47 17.33
N ILE A 272 -12.55 -10.53 18.67
CA ILE A 272 -11.98 -11.62 19.49
C ILE A 272 -12.55 -12.98 19.07
N GLY A 273 -13.87 -13.04 18.84
CA GLY A 273 -14.54 -14.24 18.35
C GLY A 273 -14.05 -14.69 16.97
N MET A 274 -13.80 -13.76 16.05
CA MET A 274 -13.24 -14.06 14.72
C MET A 274 -11.83 -14.62 14.80
N VAL A 275 -10.96 -14.06 15.64
CA VAL A 275 -9.61 -14.62 15.86
C VAL A 275 -9.71 -16.02 16.45
N GLY A 276 -10.54 -16.20 17.49
CA GLY A 276 -10.74 -17.50 18.12
C GLY A 276 -11.30 -18.54 17.16
N TRP A 277 -12.28 -18.17 16.33
CA TRP A 277 -12.85 -19.03 15.30
C TRP A 277 -11.79 -19.45 14.28
N ARG A 278 -11.05 -18.50 13.71
CA ARG A 278 -9.99 -18.78 12.73
C ARG A 278 -8.94 -19.73 13.28
N VAL A 279 -8.43 -19.46 14.49
CA VAL A 279 -7.42 -20.34 15.12
C VAL A 279 -8.00 -21.73 15.45
N ALA A 280 -9.30 -21.83 15.73
CA ALA A 280 -9.95 -23.10 16.02
C ALA A 280 -10.21 -23.95 14.78
N THR A 281 -10.49 -23.32 13.63
CA THR A 281 -10.80 -24.02 12.38
C THR A 281 -9.58 -24.25 11.49
N ALA A 282 -8.51 -23.48 11.66
CA ALA A 282 -7.32 -23.58 10.83
C ALA A 282 -6.52 -24.87 11.07
N GLU A 283 -5.93 -25.40 10.01
CA GLU A 283 -5.06 -26.58 10.08
C GLU A 283 -3.76 -26.27 10.84
N ASP A 284 -3.18 -25.11 10.57
CA ASP A 284 -2.03 -24.53 11.25
C ASP A 284 -2.18 -23.02 11.50
N LEU A 285 -1.14 -22.38 12.02
CA LEU A 285 -1.19 -20.95 12.33
C LEU A 285 -0.98 -20.05 11.11
N ALA A 286 -0.37 -20.55 10.03
CA ALA A 286 -0.23 -19.80 8.78
C ALA A 286 -1.60 -19.64 8.13
N ASP A 287 -2.37 -20.72 8.06
CA ASP A 287 -3.76 -20.73 7.61
C ASP A 287 -4.66 -19.82 8.49
N ALA A 288 -4.46 -19.82 9.82
CA ALA A 288 -5.19 -18.92 10.72
C ALA A 288 -4.93 -17.43 10.44
N THR A 289 -3.79 -17.09 9.83
CA THR A 289 -3.40 -15.72 9.45
C THR A 289 -3.64 -15.38 7.98
N SER A 290 -4.12 -16.32 7.17
CA SER A 290 -4.55 -16.03 5.79
C SER A 290 -5.73 -15.04 5.80
N GLY A 291 -5.67 -14.01 4.94
CA GLY A 291 -6.71 -12.98 4.85
C GLY A 291 -6.99 -12.22 6.17
N TYR A 292 -5.99 -12.11 7.07
CA TYR A 292 -6.14 -11.47 8.40
C TYR A 292 -6.52 -9.98 8.35
N GLY A 293 -6.41 -9.34 7.17
CA GLY A 293 -6.85 -7.97 6.93
C GLY A 293 -8.30 -7.70 7.33
N ARG A 294 -9.22 -8.67 7.15
CA ARG A 294 -10.62 -8.56 7.60
C ARG A 294 -10.73 -8.47 9.12
N VAL A 295 -9.91 -9.22 9.86
CA VAL A 295 -9.87 -9.17 11.33
C VAL A 295 -9.31 -7.83 11.79
N ALA A 296 -8.24 -7.36 11.16
CA ALA A 296 -7.66 -6.05 11.44
C ALA A 296 -8.68 -4.93 11.21
N ALA A 297 -9.45 -4.97 10.12
CA ALA A 297 -10.53 -4.01 9.88
C ALA A 297 -11.57 -4.02 11.01
N VAL A 298 -12.04 -5.19 11.47
CA VAL A 298 -13.02 -5.28 12.58
C VAL A 298 -12.48 -4.68 13.86
N LEU A 299 -11.21 -4.96 14.19
CA LEU A 299 -10.58 -4.48 15.41
C LEU A 299 -10.23 -2.99 15.35
N VAL A 300 -9.84 -2.46 14.19
CA VAL A 300 -9.44 -1.06 14.02
C VAL A 300 -10.65 -0.17 13.75
N ILE A 301 -11.48 -0.50 12.76
CA ILE A 301 -12.64 0.30 12.35
C ILE A 301 -13.81 0.04 13.29
N GLY A 302 -14.19 -1.23 13.47
CA GLY A 302 -15.34 -1.63 14.27
C GLY A 302 -15.15 -1.27 15.75
N PHE A 303 -14.01 -1.63 16.33
CA PHE A 303 -13.69 -1.38 17.74
C PHE A 303 -12.94 -0.05 17.97
N GLY A 304 -11.70 0.06 17.49
CA GLY A 304 -10.79 1.16 17.83
C GLY A 304 -11.33 2.55 17.53
N LEU A 305 -11.68 2.83 16.27
CA LEU A 305 -12.18 4.12 15.82
C LEU A 305 -13.52 4.49 16.46
N GLN A 306 -14.41 3.53 16.67
CA GLN A 306 -15.69 3.81 17.32
C GLN A 306 -15.54 4.17 18.79
N VAL A 307 -14.71 3.43 19.54
CA VAL A 307 -14.43 3.81 20.94
C VAL A 307 -13.76 5.18 20.98
N LEU A 308 -12.80 5.47 20.10
CA LEU A 308 -12.10 6.74 20.05
C LEU A 308 -13.03 7.92 19.74
N THR A 309 -13.77 7.85 18.64
CA THR A 309 -14.68 8.93 18.22
C THR A 309 -15.83 9.13 19.20
N GLY A 310 -16.38 8.04 19.74
CA GLY A 310 -17.40 8.09 20.79
C GLY A 310 -16.89 8.71 22.09
N ALA A 311 -15.71 8.32 22.57
CA ALA A 311 -15.11 8.87 23.78
C ALA A 311 -14.76 10.37 23.61
N LEU A 312 -14.15 10.76 22.50
CA LEU A 312 -13.79 12.16 22.24
C LEU A 312 -15.02 13.07 22.12
N SER A 313 -16.12 12.58 21.56
CA SER A 313 -17.40 13.32 21.49
C SER A 313 -17.94 13.72 22.87
N HIS A 314 -17.63 12.93 23.90
CA HIS A 314 -18.01 13.25 25.28
C HIS A 314 -16.93 14.03 26.02
N LEU A 315 -15.66 13.62 25.88
CA LEU A 315 -14.56 14.13 26.69
C LEU A 315 -14.11 15.54 26.27
N VAL A 316 -14.14 15.86 24.98
CA VAL A 316 -13.71 17.18 24.50
C VAL A 316 -14.58 18.30 25.09
N PRO A 317 -15.93 18.26 25.00
CA PRO A 317 -16.78 19.26 25.66
C PRO A 317 -16.63 19.28 27.18
N ALA A 318 -16.51 18.11 27.81
CA ALA A 318 -16.41 18.01 29.27
C ALA A 318 -15.17 18.71 29.83
N VAL A 319 -14.03 18.65 29.12
CA VAL A 319 -12.78 19.23 29.61
C VAL A 319 -12.58 20.70 29.20
N ILE A 320 -13.25 21.19 28.16
CA ILE A 320 -13.24 22.63 27.85
C ILE A 320 -13.91 23.45 28.98
N GLY A 321 -14.87 22.85 29.70
CA GLY A 321 -15.56 23.46 30.84
C GLY A 321 -16.53 24.57 30.41
N GLY A 322 -17.02 25.39 31.36
CA GLY A 322 -17.95 26.49 31.08
C GLY A 322 -19.42 26.22 31.42
N GLY A 323 -19.69 25.20 32.25
CA GLY A 323 -21.03 24.95 32.80
C GLY A 323 -21.97 24.17 31.87
N PRO A 324 -23.23 23.91 32.31
CA PRO A 324 -24.16 23.02 31.62
C PRO A 324 -24.50 23.44 30.18
N ARG A 325 -24.58 24.75 29.91
CA ARG A 325 -24.89 25.31 28.59
C ARG A 325 -23.79 25.01 27.56
N VAL A 326 -22.52 25.12 27.96
CA VAL A 326 -21.37 24.83 27.09
C VAL A 326 -21.26 23.34 26.80
N VAL A 327 -21.48 22.49 27.81
CA VAL A 327 -21.50 21.02 27.64
C VAL A 327 -22.63 20.59 26.71
N ARG A 328 -23.81 21.21 26.81
CA ARG A 328 -24.95 20.95 25.90
C ARG A 328 -24.62 21.32 24.46
N ALA A 329 -24.07 22.51 24.22
CA ALA A 329 -23.67 22.94 22.89
C ALA A 329 -22.69 21.97 22.23
N GLY A 330 -21.82 21.35 23.03
CA GLY A 330 -20.93 20.27 22.60
C GLY A 330 -21.69 19.00 22.20
N ILE A 331 -22.59 18.51 23.06
CA ILE A 331 -23.39 17.31 22.79
C ILE A 331 -24.24 17.50 21.53
N GLU A 332 -24.96 18.61 21.40
CA GLU A 332 -25.73 18.93 20.20
C GLU A 332 -24.86 18.99 18.94
N GLY A 333 -23.64 19.52 19.04
CA GLY A 333 -22.70 19.58 17.93
C GLY A 333 -22.30 18.18 17.46
N PHE A 334 -21.94 17.30 18.40
CA PHE A 334 -21.59 15.91 18.11
C PHE A 334 -22.78 15.01 17.79
N ASP A 335 -24.02 15.40 18.09
CA ASP A 335 -25.23 14.66 17.71
C ASP A 335 -25.77 15.06 16.33
N ARG A 336 -25.14 16.03 15.64
CA ARG A 336 -25.46 16.36 14.24
C ARG A 336 -25.29 15.12 13.36
N LEU A 337 -26.37 14.69 12.70
CA LEU A 337 -26.40 13.44 11.93
C LEU A 337 -25.88 12.24 12.74
N GLY A 338 -26.07 12.26 14.07
CA GLY A 338 -25.49 11.29 14.98
C GLY A 338 -25.98 9.87 14.69
N MET A 339 -27.29 9.66 14.60
CA MET A 339 -27.82 8.33 14.28
C MET A 339 -27.50 7.90 12.87
N THR A 340 -27.57 8.83 11.91
CA THR A 340 -27.19 8.58 10.52
C THR A 340 -25.75 8.03 10.48
N ARG A 341 -24.80 8.68 11.16
CA ARG A 341 -23.41 8.22 11.27
C ARG A 341 -23.30 6.85 11.92
N ILE A 342 -23.99 6.59 13.03
CA ILE A 342 -23.98 5.26 13.67
C ILE A 342 -24.44 4.17 12.69
N VAL A 343 -25.52 4.42 11.96
CA VAL A 343 -26.08 3.46 10.99
C VAL A 343 -25.11 3.23 9.82
N ILE A 344 -24.63 4.29 9.18
CA ILE A 344 -23.77 4.20 7.98
C ILE A 344 -22.36 3.69 8.30
N ILE A 345 -21.90 3.78 9.55
CA ILE A 345 -20.66 3.13 10.00
C ILE A 345 -20.90 1.65 10.26
N ASN A 346 -21.94 1.28 11.01
CA ASN A 346 -22.07 -0.08 11.53
C ASN A 346 -22.76 -1.06 10.58
N VAL A 347 -23.85 -0.64 9.94
CA VAL A 347 -24.64 -1.53 9.10
C VAL A 347 -23.89 -1.86 7.81
N PRO A 348 -23.37 -0.89 7.03
CA PRO A 348 -22.53 -1.20 5.88
C PRO A 348 -21.28 -1.98 6.23
N PHE A 349 -20.64 -1.70 7.36
CA PHE A 349 -19.47 -2.44 7.78
C PHE A 349 -19.79 -3.92 8.07
N ALA A 350 -20.90 -4.20 8.75
CA ALA A 350 -21.36 -5.58 8.97
C ALA A 350 -21.71 -6.29 7.66
N LEU A 351 -22.39 -5.60 6.74
CA LEU A 351 -22.75 -6.15 5.43
C LEU A 351 -21.52 -6.40 4.55
N ALA A 352 -20.50 -5.55 4.63
CA ALA A 352 -19.24 -5.72 3.90
C ALA A 352 -18.40 -6.92 4.38
N LEU A 353 -18.68 -7.45 5.57
CA LEU A 353 -18.06 -8.69 6.08
C LEU A 353 -18.75 -9.96 5.58
N LEU A 354 -19.94 -9.84 5.00
CA LEU A 354 -20.66 -10.93 4.35
C LEU A 354 -20.15 -11.13 2.91
N PRO A 355 -20.37 -12.32 2.31
CA PRO A 355 -20.09 -12.54 0.90
C PRO A 355 -21.03 -11.70 0.03
N VAL A 356 -20.64 -10.45 -0.24
CA VAL A 356 -21.34 -9.51 -1.12
C VAL A 356 -20.50 -9.19 -2.37
N PRO A 357 -21.12 -8.84 -3.51
CA PRO A 357 -20.41 -8.45 -4.74
C PRO A 357 -19.39 -7.33 -4.51
N SER A 358 -18.30 -7.28 -5.28
CA SER A 358 -17.18 -6.35 -5.07
C SER A 358 -17.60 -4.87 -5.13
N GLY A 359 -18.42 -4.48 -6.10
CA GLY A 359 -18.99 -3.14 -6.23
C GLY A 359 -19.92 -2.78 -5.08
N THR A 360 -20.70 -3.73 -4.58
CA THR A 360 -21.48 -3.54 -3.33
C THR A 360 -20.54 -3.32 -2.15
N ARG A 361 -19.47 -4.10 -2.03
CA ARG A 361 -18.47 -3.96 -0.98
C ARG A 361 -17.78 -2.59 -1.02
N VAL A 362 -17.43 -2.10 -2.21
CA VAL A 362 -16.82 -0.77 -2.42
C VAL A 362 -17.76 0.34 -1.98
N VAL A 363 -19.03 0.32 -2.41
CA VAL A 363 -20.01 1.36 -2.04
C VAL A 363 -20.30 1.33 -0.53
N LEU A 364 -20.42 0.13 0.07
CA LEU A 364 -20.58 -0.02 1.52
C LEU A 364 -19.35 0.52 2.27
N ALA A 365 -18.13 0.20 1.84
CA ALA A 365 -16.89 0.68 2.44
C ALA A 365 -16.76 2.22 2.32
N ALA A 366 -17.12 2.80 1.17
CA ALA A 366 -17.16 4.25 0.98
C ALA A 366 -18.13 4.92 1.96
N LEU A 367 -19.30 4.31 2.20
CA LEU A 367 -20.28 4.82 3.13
C LEU A 367 -19.78 4.76 4.60
N VAL A 368 -19.06 3.71 4.98
CA VAL A 368 -18.35 3.63 6.28
C VAL A 368 -17.30 4.74 6.40
N LEU A 369 -16.49 4.94 5.36
CA LEU A 369 -15.45 5.98 5.33
C LEU A 369 -16.06 7.37 5.48
N VAL A 370 -17.15 7.69 4.78
CA VAL A 370 -17.88 8.95 4.94
C VAL A 370 -18.34 9.16 6.38
N GLY A 371 -18.90 8.12 7.01
CA GLY A 371 -19.35 8.18 8.40
C GLY A 371 -18.22 8.49 9.39
N LEU A 372 -17.06 7.85 9.20
CA LEU A 372 -15.87 8.06 10.04
C LEU A 372 -15.19 9.41 9.76
N ALA A 373 -14.97 9.76 8.49
CA ALA A 373 -14.30 10.98 8.07
C ALA A 373 -15.09 12.24 8.48
N ALA A 374 -16.43 12.16 8.50
CA ALA A 374 -17.29 13.25 8.97
C ALA A 374 -17.02 13.65 10.44
N PHE A 375 -16.40 12.78 11.25
CA PHE A 375 -16.05 13.11 12.63
C PHE A 375 -15.10 14.32 12.73
N VAL A 376 -14.12 14.45 11.84
CA VAL A 376 -13.11 15.54 11.90
C VAL A 376 -13.74 16.92 11.71
N PRO A 377 -14.49 17.22 10.63
CA PRO A 377 -15.13 18.52 10.47
C PRO A 377 -16.19 18.79 11.56
N ILE A 378 -16.90 17.76 12.05
CA ILE A 378 -17.86 17.89 13.15
C ILE A 378 -17.13 18.26 14.45
N LEU A 379 -16.00 17.61 14.76
CA LEU A 379 -15.16 17.91 15.90
C LEU A 379 -14.68 19.36 15.87
N LEU A 380 -14.10 19.80 14.75
CA LEU A 380 -13.57 21.16 14.60
C LEU A 380 -14.67 22.23 14.68
N SER A 381 -15.80 22.02 14.01
CA SER A 381 -16.93 22.96 14.05
C SER A 381 -17.60 23.00 15.43
N THR A 382 -17.69 21.86 16.12
CA THR A 382 -18.23 21.78 17.48
C THR A 382 -17.31 22.45 18.48
N ILE A 383 -15.99 22.28 18.38
CA ILE A 383 -15.02 23.01 19.21
C ILE A 383 -15.19 24.52 19.03
N LYS A 384 -15.30 25.01 17.78
CA LYS A 384 -15.53 26.44 17.51
C LYS A 384 -16.80 26.94 18.19
N ARG A 385 -17.91 26.20 18.10
CA ARG A 385 -19.19 26.54 18.75
C ARG A 385 -19.08 26.54 20.28
N VAL A 386 -18.47 25.50 20.86
CA VAL A 386 -18.26 25.37 22.31
C VAL A 386 -17.41 26.52 22.85
N VAL A 387 -16.35 26.91 22.13
CA VAL A 387 -15.50 28.05 22.51
C VAL A 387 -16.24 29.38 22.43
N ALA A 388 -17.07 29.59 21.40
CA ALA A 388 -17.89 30.78 21.27
C ALA A 388 -18.91 30.91 22.41
N VAL A 389 -19.68 29.86 22.68
CA VAL A 389 -20.66 29.83 23.79
C VAL A 389 -19.98 30.02 25.14
N ARG A 390 -18.77 29.49 25.32
CA ARG A 390 -17.99 29.72 26.54
C ARG A 390 -17.57 31.18 26.67
N LYS A 391 -17.13 31.81 25.58
CA LYS A 391 -16.74 33.24 25.57
C LYS A 391 -17.94 34.12 25.91
N GLU A 392 -19.10 33.85 25.34
CA GLU A 392 -20.37 34.52 25.68
C GLU A 392 -20.73 34.34 27.16
N ALA A 393 -20.62 33.12 27.70
CA ALA A 393 -20.91 32.84 29.10
C ALA A 393 -19.96 33.57 30.08
N VAL A 394 -18.70 33.78 29.69
CA VAL A 394 -17.73 34.56 30.49
C VAL A 394 -18.06 36.05 30.46
N LEU A 395 -18.48 36.56 29.31
CA LEU A 395 -18.80 37.98 29.09
C LEU A 395 -20.20 38.39 29.61
N ALA A 396 -21.09 37.43 29.87
CA ALA A 396 -22.44 37.68 30.36
C ALA A 396 -22.46 38.38 31.74
N THR A 397 -23.34 39.38 31.87
CA THR A 397 -23.61 40.12 33.11
C THR A 397 -24.22 39.22 34.20
N PRO A 398 -24.20 39.62 35.49
CA PRO A 398 -24.78 38.82 36.58
C PRO A 398 -26.26 38.49 36.39
N GLU A 399 -27.04 39.41 35.81
CA GLU A 399 -28.46 39.23 35.51
C GLU A 399 -28.67 38.25 34.35
N GLU A 400 -27.90 38.39 33.27
CA GLU A 400 -27.90 37.45 32.14
C GLU A 400 -27.43 36.04 32.53
N ARG A 401 -26.48 35.92 33.47
CA ARG A 401 -26.09 34.62 34.04
C ARG A 401 -27.21 33.99 34.84
N ARG A 402 -27.97 34.77 35.60
CA ARG A 402 -29.09 34.28 36.42
C ARG A 402 -30.25 33.82 35.55
N ALA A 403 -30.65 34.64 34.57
CA ALA A 403 -31.64 34.29 33.56
C ALA A 403 -31.20 33.07 32.71
N GLY A 404 -29.92 33.02 32.32
CA GLY A 404 -29.33 31.90 31.59
C GLY A 404 -29.20 30.60 32.40
N LEU A 405 -29.11 30.67 33.73
CA LEU A 405 -29.15 29.51 34.62
C LEU A 405 -30.57 28.95 34.77
N GLU A 406 -31.58 29.82 34.82
CA GLU A 406 -33.01 29.42 34.89
C GLU A 406 -33.49 28.83 33.56
N GLN A 407 -33.22 29.50 32.44
CA GLN A 407 -33.42 28.93 31.09
C GLN A 407 -32.59 27.66 30.91
N GLY A 408 -31.33 27.66 31.35
CA GLY A 408 -30.44 26.52 31.28
C GLY A 408 -30.96 25.29 32.03
N ARG A 409 -31.61 25.47 33.19
CA ARG A 409 -32.28 24.41 33.97
C ARG A 409 -33.58 23.93 33.29
N ALA A 410 -34.43 24.84 32.85
CA ALA A 410 -35.69 24.50 32.16
C ALA A 410 -35.44 23.76 30.83
N GLU A 411 -34.41 24.16 30.10
CA GLU A 411 -34.01 23.56 28.83
C GLU A 411 -33.12 22.33 29.03
N ALA A 412 -32.44 22.19 30.18
CA ALA A 412 -31.75 20.94 30.57
C ALA A 412 -32.74 19.83 30.85
N ALA A 413 -33.94 20.19 31.32
CA ALA A 413 -35.07 19.29 31.43
C ALA A 413 -35.67 18.92 30.04
N ARG A 414 -35.61 19.81 29.03
CA ARG A 414 -36.05 19.51 27.65
C ARG A 414 -35.08 18.65 26.84
N VAL A 415 -33.77 18.74 27.08
CA VAL A 415 -32.76 17.85 26.45
C VAL A 415 -32.86 16.39 26.95
N LEU A 416 -33.76 16.11 27.90
CA LEU A 416 -34.02 14.76 28.38
C LEU A 416 -34.91 13.91 27.45
N ASP A 417 -35.57 14.42 26.40
CA ASP A 417 -36.26 13.64 25.36
C ASP A 417 -36.53 14.52 24.12
N PRO A 418 -36.29 14.07 22.87
CA PRO A 418 -36.54 12.70 22.40
C PRO A 418 -35.27 11.99 21.87
N PRO A 419 -35.36 10.68 21.55
CA PRO A 419 -34.31 9.99 20.80
C PRO A 419 -33.97 10.74 19.52
N PHE A 420 -32.82 10.38 18.92
CA PHE A 420 -32.47 10.85 17.58
C PHE A 420 -33.71 10.93 16.69
N PRO A 421 -33.95 12.08 16.04
CA PRO A 421 -35.17 12.25 15.28
C PRO A 421 -35.27 11.12 14.27
N ARG A 422 -36.46 10.51 14.16
CA ARG A 422 -36.70 9.34 13.27
C ARG A 422 -36.15 9.60 11.86
N THR A 423 -36.15 10.85 11.43
CA THR A 423 -35.56 11.32 10.18
C THR A 423 -34.06 11.00 10.03
N GLN A 424 -33.24 11.09 11.08
CA GLN A 424 -31.81 10.71 11.01
C GLN A 424 -31.62 9.19 10.87
N LEU A 425 -32.44 8.40 11.58
CA LEU A 425 -32.46 6.94 11.44
C LEU A 425 -32.89 6.56 10.02
N MET A 426 -34.00 7.13 9.54
CA MET A 426 -34.49 6.92 8.18
C MET A 426 -33.45 7.34 7.15
N ALA A 427 -32.81 8.51 7.28
CA ALA A 427 -31.75 8.93 6.38
C ALA A 427 -30.57 7.94 6.35
N GLY A 428 -30.15 7.41 7.51
CA GLY A 428 -29.14 6.38 7.58
C GLY A 428 -29.56 5.10 6.85
N VAL A 429 -30.76 4.60 7.15
CA VAL A 429 -31.31 3.39 6.51
C VAL A 429 -31.49 3.59 5.01
N THR A 430 -31.97 4.75 4.56
CA THR A 430 -32.11 5.09 3.14
C THR A 430 -30.77 5.15 2.45
N LEU A 431 -29.72 5.71 3.07
CA LEU A 431 -28.37 5.68 2.49
C LEU A 431 -27.81 4.26 2.37
N VAL A 432 -28.06 3.39 3.36
CA VAL A 432 -27.68 1.98 3.28
C VAL A 432 -28.47 1.24 2.20
N ALA A 433 -29.78 1.46 2.12
CA ALA A 433 -30.63 0.87 1.09
C ALA A 433 -30.21 1.34 -0.31
N LEU A 434 -29.87 2.63 -0.45
CA LEU A 434 -29.33 3.17 -1.69
C LEU A 434 -27.96 2.57 -2.02
N ALA A 435 -27.07 2.40 -1.03
CA ALA A 435 -25.78 1.75 -1.23
C ALA A 435 -25.93 0.29 -1.70
N LEU A 436 -26.87 -0.45 -1.13
CA LEU A 436 -27.19 -1.81 -1.55
C LEU A 436 -27.83 -1.87 -2.94
N ALA A 437 -28.63 -0.87 -3.31
CA ALA A 437 -29.23 -0.78 -4.65
C ALA A 437 -28.22 -0.30 -5.73
N THR A 438 -27.28 0.56 -5.36
CA THR A 438 -26.27 1.13 -6.28
C THR A 438 -25.05 0.24 -6.46
N GLY A 439 -24.70 -0.58 -5.47
CA GLY A 439 -23.59 -1.54 -5.55
C GLY A 439 -23.63 -2.40 -6.82
N PRO A 440 -24.74 -3.13 -7.08
CA PRO A 440 -24.90 -3.90 -8.31
C PRO A 440 -24.94 -3.06 -9.60
N ALA A 441 -25.35 -1.79 -9.52
CA ALA A 441 -25.38 -0.89 -10.67
C ALA A 441 -24.00 -0.29 -11.01
N LEU A 442 -23.11 -0.20 -10.00
CA LEU A 442 -21.73 0.24 -10.15
C LEU A 442 -20.79 -0.93 -10.50
N GLN A 443 -21.23 -2.16 -10.22
CA GLN A 443 -20.54 -3.41 -10.53
C GLN A 443 -20.05 -3.45 -12.00
N PRO A 444 -20.85 -3.16 -13.05
CA PRO A 444 -20.38 -3.19 -14.44
C PRO A 444 -19.38 -2.08 -14.80
N VAL A 445 -19.39 -0.97 -14.05
CA VAL A 445 -18.47 0.16 -14.20
C VAL A 445 -17.14 -0.14 -13.52
N LEU A 446 -17.17 -0.84 -12.39
CA LEU A 446 -15.98 -1.31 -11.66
C LEU A 446 -15.37 -2.56 -12.31
N ASP A 447 -16.20 -3.42 -12.91
CA ASP A 447 -15.81 -4.66 -13.57
C ASP A 447 -15.38 -4.46 -15.04
N GLY A 448 -15.31 -3.20 -15.51
CA GLY A 448 -14.84 -2.88 -16.85
C GLY A 448 -15.50 -3.71 -17.95
N GLY A 449 -16.82 -3.64 -18.09
CA GLY A 449 -17.51 -4.30 -19.21
C GLY A 449 -17.42 -5.83 -19.27
N SER A 450 -17.14 -6.51 -18.15
CA SER A 450 -17.28 -7.97 -18.05
C SER A 450 -18.70 -8.38 -17.64
N GLY A 451 -19.20 -9.42 -18.30
CA GLY A 451 -20.54 -9.97 -18.11
C GLY A 451 -20.80 -10.37 -16.66
N GLY A 452 -22.01 -10.07 -16.20
CA GLY A 452 -22.39 -10.09 -14.79
C GLY A 452 -22.03 -11.39 -14.06
N VAL A 453 -21.16 -11.27 -13.06
CA VAL A 453 -21.05 -12.23 -11.98
C VAL A 453 -22.37 -12.22 -11.21
N SER A 454 -23.17 -13.27 -11.38
CA SER A 454 -24.32 -13.51 -10.51
C SER A 454 -23.82 -13.96 -9.13
N PRO A 455 -24.37 -13.43 -8.02
CA PRO A 455 -23.97 -13.85 -6.69
C PRO A 455 -24.23 -15.34 -6.50
N ALA A 456 -23.25 -16.07 -5.97
CA ALA A 456 -23.36 -17.48 -5.62
C ALA A 456 -24.60 -17.69 -4.75
N THR A 457 -25.62 -18.31 -5.33
CA THR A 457 -26.66 -19.00 -4.57
C THR A 457 -25.93 -20.00 -3.68
N THR A 458 -26.25 -20.01 -2.38
CA THR A 458 -25.70 -21.01 -1.45
C THR A 458 -26.13 -22.40 -1.91
N VAL A 459 -25.28 -23.07 -2.69
CA VAL A 459 -25.49 -24.43 -3.15
C VAL A 459 -25.22 -25.38 -1.99
N ALA A 460 -26.11 -26.34 -1.76
CA ALA A 460 -25.93 -27.35 -0.74
C ALA A 460 -24.73 -28.25 -1.12
N PRO A 461 -23.82 -28.57 -0.19
CA PRO A 461 -22.71 -29.48 -0.49
C PRO A 461 -23.23 -30.85 -0.92
N THR A 462 -22.73 -31.36 -2.04
CA THR A 462 -23.08 -32.69 -2.57
C THR A 462 -22.41 -33.81 -1.77
N GLY A 463 -21.30 -33.49 -1.09
CA GLY A 463 -20.44 -34.46 -0.42
C GLY A 463 -19.40 -35.12 -1.34
N HIS A 464 -19.39 -34.75 -2.63
CA HIS A 464 -18.40 -35.21 -3.61
C HIS A 464 -17.23 -34.22 -3.73
N THR A 465 -16.04 -34.73 -4.08
CA THR A 465 -14.84 -33.94 -4.33
C THR A 465 -14.40 -34.13 -5.78
N THR A 466 -14.27 -33.02 -6.50
CA THR A 466 -13.70 -32.96 -7.85
C THR A 466 -12.22 -32.59 -7.72
N GLU A 467 -11.32 -33.50 -8.09
CA GLU A 467 -9.88 -33.27 -8.12
C GLU A 467 -9.41 -33.01 -9.56
N VAL A 468 -8.62 -31.96 -9.77
CA VAL A 468 -8.19 -31.51 -11.09
C VAL A 468 -6.68 -31.35 -11.11
N ALA A 469 -5.99 -32.01 -12.03
CA ALA A 469 -4.58 -31.78 -12.28
C ALA A 469 -4.43 -30.74 -13.39
N VAL A 470 -3.78 -29.61 -13.08
CA VAL A 470 -3.53 -28.50 -14.00
C VAL A 470 -2.03 -28.39 -14.23
N GLN A 471 -1.62 -28.21 -15.48
CA GLN A 471 -0.21 -28.00 -15.85
C GLN A 471 -0.01 -26.57 -16.32
N ALA A 472 0.95 -25.85 -15.74
CA ALA A 472 1.48 -24.62 -16.35
C ALA A 472 2.49 -25.03 -17.43
N LYS A 473 2.27 -24.57 -18.66
CA LYS A 473 3.03 -24.96 -19.85
C LYS A 473 3.91 -23.83 -20.36
N ALA A 474 4.91 -24.20 -21.16
CA ALA A 474 5.86 -23.26 -21.77
C ALA A 474 5.24 -22.29 -22.80
N ASP A 475 3.99 -22.52 -23.21
CA ASP A 475 3.24 -21.64 -24.11
C ASP A 475 2.41 -20.58 -23.35
N MET A 476 2.70 -20.37 -22.06
CA MET A 476 1.99 -19.40 -21.19
C MET A 476 0.49 -19.71 -21.10
N THR A 477 0.15 -20.99 -20.97
CA THR A 477 -1.22 -21.45 -20.73
C THR A 477 -1.30 -22.45 -19.58
N PHE A 478 -2.46 -22.50 -18.93
CA PHE A 478 -2.83 -23.63 -18.08
C PHE A 478 -3.46 -24.76 -18.91
N SER A 479 -3.18 -26.01 -18.58
CA SER A 479 -3.73 -27.18 -19.26
C SER A 479 -4.23 -28.22 -18.27
N PRO A 480 -5.55 -28.48 -18.22
CA PRO A 480 -6.60 -27.74 -18.94
C PRO A 480 -6.68 -26.28 -18.48
N SER A 481 -7.05 -25.36 -19.38
CA SER A 481 -7.30 -23.94 -19.05
C SER A 481 -8.73 -23.71 -18.54
N ARG A 482 -9.58 -24.74 -18.62
CA ARG A 482 -10.95 -24.72 -18.15
C ARG A 482 -11.32 -26.07 -17.56
N VAL A 483 -12.04 -26.06 -16.44
CA VAL A 483 -12.62 -27.26 -15.84
C VAL A 483 -14.11 -27.06 -15.56
N GLU A 484 -14.87 -28.13 -15.73
CA GLU A 484 -16.29 -28.18 -15.37
C GLU A 484 -16.46 -28.91 -14.04
N VAL A 485 -17.15 -28.29 -13.09
CA VAL A 485 -17.32 -28.82 -11.73
C VAL A 485 -18.81 -28.79 -11.35
N PRO A 486 -19.40 -29.89 -10.86
CA PRO A 486 -20.79 -29.87 -10.43
C PRO A 486 -21.04 -28.87 -9.29
N ALA A 487 -22.17 -28.17 -9.35
CA ALA A 487 -22.57 -27.25 -8.30
C ALA A 487 -22.70 -27.98 -6.94
N GLY A 488 -21.95 -27.51 -5.94
CA GLY A 488 -21.94 -28.07 -4.58
C GLY A 488 -20.85 -29.10 -4.31
N ASP A 489 -20.01 -29.44 -5.28
CA ASP A 489 -18.81 -30.26 -5.06
C ASP A 489 -17.68 -29.46 -4.40
N ARG A 490 -16.81 -30.15 -3.65
CA ARG A 490 -15.52 -29.60 -3.22
C ARG A 490 -14.53 -29.69 -4.38
N LEU A 491 -13.88 -28.59 -4.76
CA LEU A 491 -12.87 -28.58 -5.81
C LEU A 491 -11.45 -28.54 -5.22
N VAL A 492 -10.60 -29.46 -5.64
CA VAL A 492 -9.16 -29.47 -5.29
C VAL A 492 -8.34 -29.46 -6.58
N ILE A 493 -7.49 -28.47 -6.75
CA ILE A 493 -6.65 -28.30 -7.95
C ILE A 493 -5.20 -28.61 -7.59
N THR A 494 -4.56 -29.53 -8.30
CA THR A 494 -3.11 -29.73 -8.21
C THR A 494 -2.45 -29.08 -9.41
N LEU A 495 -1.79 -27.95 -9.21
CA LEU A 495 -0.97 -27.29 -10.22
C LEU A 495 0.40 -27.95 -10.28
N THR A 496 0.89 -28.25 -11.48
CA THR A 496 2.27 -28.69 -11.74
C THR A 496 2.91 -27.78 -12.76
N ASN A 497 4.08 -27.20 -12.46
CA ASN A 497 4.81 -26.44 -13.46
C ASN A 497 5.59 -27.40 -14.38
N THR A 498 5.19 -27.47 -15.65
CA THR A 498 5.90 -28.25 -16.68
C THR A 498 6.80 -27.40 -17.56
N ASP A 499 6.70 -26.07 -17.44
CA ASP A 499 7.57 -25.11 -18.07
C ASP A 499 8.97 -25.16 -17.46
N GLY A 500 9.98 -25.32 -18.32
CA GLY A 500 11.38 -25.35 -17.91
C GLY A 500 12.08 -23.99 -17.96
N SER A 501 11.40 -22.95 -18.41
CA SER A 501 11.99 -21.65 -18.73
C SER A 501 11.69 -20.58 -17.67
N THR A 502 10.56 -20.68 -16.97
CA THR A 502 10.16 -19.73 -15.93
C THR A 502 9.34 -20.40 -14.82
N VAL A 503 9.01 -19.64 -13.79
CA VAL A 503 8.15 -20.06 -12.67
C VAL A 503 6.70 -19.71 -12.94
N HIS A 504 5.77 -20.43 -12.28
CA HIS A 504 4.33 -20.20 -12.41
C HIS A 504 3.62 -20.46 -11.08
N ASP A 505 2.54 -19.76 -10.83
CA ASP A 505 1.58 -20.02 -9.76
C ASP A 505 0.15 -20.06 -10.33
N LEU A 506 -0.83 -20.22 -9.44
CA LEU A 506 -2.25 -20.14 -9.71
C LEU A 506 -2.90 -19.43 -8.54
N HIS A 507 -3.52 -18.29 -8.83
CA HIS A 507 -4.27 -17.44 -7.92
C HIS A 507 -5.75 -17.41 -8.33
N LEU A 508 -6.67 -17.33 -7.37
CA LEU A 508 -8.13 -17.20 -7.56
C LEU A 508 -8.65 -15.95 -6.83
N ASP A 509 -9.76 -15.37 -7.30
CA ASP A 509 -10.39 -14.11 -6.85
C ASP A 509 -10.60 -13.91 -5.31
N ASP A 510 -10.48 -14.95 -4.49
CA ASP A 510 -10.73 -14.94 -3.04
C ASP A 510 -9.43 -15.01 -2.19
N ASP A 511 -8.30 -14.53 -2.71
CA ASP A 511 -6.94 -14.61 -2.10
C ASP A 511 -6.44 -16.07 -1.91
N MET A 512 -6.88 -17.00 -2.76
CA MET A 512 -6.43 -18.39 -2.73
C MET A 512 -5.35 -18.59 -3.77
N GLU A 513 -4.16 -18.99 -3.36
CA GLU A 513 -3.03 -19.14 -4.28
C GLU A 513 -2.13 -20.34 -3.98
N THR A 514 -1.45 -20.80 -5.02
CA THR A 514 -0.32 -21.73 -4.90
C THR A 514 0.99 -20.95 -4.75
N PRO A 515 2.03 -21.52 -4.13
CA PRO A 515 3.37 -20.94 -4.18
C PRO A 515 3.89 -20.92 -5.63
N ARG A 516 4.87 -20.06 -5.93
CA ARG A 516 5.56 -20.06 -7.23
C ARG A 516 6.33 -21.37 -7.41
N LEU A 517 5.94 -22.12 -8.42
CA LEU A 517 6.48 -23.43 -8.75
C LEU A 517 7.58 -23.29 -9.80
N THR A 518 8.73 -23.92 -9.56
CA THR A 518 9.76 -24.16 -10.56
C THR A 518 9.47 -25.45 -11.35
N LYS A 519 10.24 -25.72 -12.41
CA LYS A 519 10.01 -26.88 -13.28
C LYS A 519 9.95 -28.20 -12.49
N GLY A 520 8.82 -28.90 -12.63
CA GLY A 520 8.58 -30.21 -12.04
C GLY A 520 8.03 -30.16 -10.61
N GLU A 521 7.91 -28.97 -10.01
CA GLU A 521 7.23 -28.80 -8.73
C GLU A 521 5.71 -28.78 -8.92
N SER A 522 5.01 -29.27 -7.90
CA SER A 522 3.55 -29.29 -7.83
C SER A 522 3.08 -28.73 -6.49
N ALA A 523 1.97 -28.02 -6.51
CA ALA A 523 1.25 -27.60 -5.31
C ALA A 523 -0.25 -27.82 -5.47
N THR A 524 -0.92 -28.09 -4.36
CA THR A 524 -2.37 -28.32 -4.32
C THR A 524 -3.07 -27.12 -3.71
N LEU A 525 -4.12 -26.66 -4.39
CA LEU A 525 -5.02 -25.59 -4.00
C LEU A 525 -6.42 -26.18 -3.76
N ASP A 526 -6.85 -26.24 -2.52
CA ASP A 526 -8.21 -26.66 -2.16
C ASP A 526 -9.16 -25.47 -2.20
N VAL A 527 -9.99 -25.39 -3.25
CA VAL A 527 -10.92 -24.28 -3.52
C VAL A 527 -12.17 -24.36 -2.64
N GLY A 528 -12.43 -25.50 -1.99
CA GLY A 528 -13.63 -25.71 -1.20
C GLY A 528 -14.89 -25.94 -2.06
N ILE A 529 -16.07 -25.70 -1.49
CA ILE A 529 -17.35 -25.93 -2.18
C ILE A 529 -17.59 -24.87 -3.26
N VAL A 530 -17.70 -25.29 -4.51
CA VAL A 530 -17.95 -24.40 -5.65
C VAL A 530 -19.43 -24.35 -6.02
N GLY A 531 -19.99 -23.15 -6.10
CA GLY A 531 -21.40 -22.92 -6.43
C GLY A 531 -21.65 -21.91 -7.56
N ALA A 532 -20.59 -21.32 -8.09
CA ALA A 532 -20.64 -20.38 -9.20
C ALA A 532 -19.31 -20.45 -9.97
N ASP A 533 -19.35 -20.02 -11.23
CA ASP A 533 -18.17 -19.91 -12.08
C ASP A 533 -17.11 -19.00 -11.43
N ARG A 534 -15.83 -19.33 -11.63
CA ARG A 534 -14.68 -18.58 -11.10
C ARG A 534 -13.56 -18.54 -12.13
N GLN A 535 -12.69 -17.54 -12.01
CA GLN A 535 -11.46 -17.47 -12.80
C GLN A 535 -10.24 -17.43 -11.90
N GLY A 536 -9.17 -18.07 -12.36
CA GLY A 536 -7.84 -17.97 -11.81
C GLY A 536 -6.82 -17.49 -12.83
N TRP A 537 -5.65 -17.09 -12.36
CA TRP A 537 -4.54 -16.66 -13.22
C TRP A 537 -3.17 -16.90 -12.58
N CYS A 538 -2.10 -16.81 -13.38
CA CYS A 538 -0.72 -16.76 -12.90
C CYS A 538 -0.34 -15.31 -12.58
N THR A 539 0.28 -15.06 -11.41
CA THR A 539 0.64 -13.73 -10.90
C THR A 539 2.03 -13.26 -11.31
N VAL A 540 2.78 -14.08 -12.04
CA VAL A 540 4.10 -13.70 -12.56
C VAL A 540 3.91 -12.63 -13.63
N ALA A 541 4.62 -11.50 -13.48
CA ALA A 541 4.41 -10.29 -14.27
C ALA A 541 4.18 -10.55 -15.77
N GLY A 542 3.01 -10.14 -16.24
CA GLY A 542 2.54 -10.24 -17.62
C GLY A 542 2.09 -11.63 -18.07
N HIS A 543 2.21 -12.68 -17.25
CA HIS A 543 1.74 -14.02 -17.62
C HIS A 543 0.22 -14.08 -17.78
N ARG A 544 -0.55 -13.42 -16.92
CA ARG A 544 -2.01 -13.31 -17.09
C ARG A 544 -2.38 -12.64 -18.41
N ALA A 545 -1.69 -11.55 -18.75
CA ALA A 545 -1.94 -10.81 -19.99
C ALA A 545 -1.65 -11.65 -21.24
N MET A 546 -0.76 -12.65 -21.13
CA MET A 546 -0.47 -13.62 -22.19
C MET A 546 -1.45 -14.80 -22.25
N GLY A 547 -2.45 -14.84 -21.36
CA GLY A 547 -3.49 -15.88 -21.37
C GLY A 547 -3.27 -17.00 -20.36
N MET A 548 -2.41 -16.82 -19.35
CA MET A 548 -2.37 -17.72 -18.18
C MET A 548 -3.57 -17.48 -17.26
N THR A 549 -4.75 -17.78 -17.78
CA THR A 549 -6.02 -17.75 -17.08
C THR A 549 -6.60 -19.17 -17.01
N PHE A 550 -7.32 -19.45 -15.94
CA PHE A 550 -7.91 -20.75 -15.65
C PHE A 550 -9.39 -20.58 -15.27
N ASP A 551 -10.30 -21.13 -16.06
CA ASP A 551 -11.74 -21.00 -15.82
C ASP A 551 -12.31 -22.22 -15.09
N ILE A 552 -13.01 -21.99 -14.00
CA ILE A 552 -13.79 -22.98 -13.28
C ILE A 552 -15.26 -22.72 -13.64
N VAL A 553 -15.87 -23.64 -14.39
CA VAL A 553 -17.28 -23.55 -14.81
C VAL A 553 -18.13 -24.52 -14.03
N VAL A 554 -19.19 -24.04 -13.42
CA VAL A 554 -20.05 -24.83 -12.56
C VAL A 554 -21.23 -25.42 -13.34
N THR A 555 -21.36 -26.75 -13.34
CA THR A 555 -22.40 -27.48 -14.07
C THR A 555 -23.56 -27.90 -13.16
N GLY A 556 -24.79 -28.00 -13.71
CA GLY A 556 -25.98 -28.42 -12.96
C GLY A 556 -26.76 -27.31 -12.24
N ALA A 557 -26.36 -26.04 -12.39
CA ALA A 557 -27.19 -24.88 -12.06
C ALA A 557 -28.27 -24.65 -13.16
N PRO A 558 -29.45 -24.05 -12.85
CA PRO A 558 -30.48 -23.80 -13.86
C PRO A 558 -29.93 -22.99 -15.04
N ALA A 559 -30.16 -23.50 -16.26
CA ALA A 559 -29.50 -23.09 -17.48
C ALA A 559 -29.70 -21.60 -17.84
N GLN A 560 -28.60 -20.91 -18.19
CA GLN A 560 -28.60 -19.68 -18.99
C GLN A 560 -28.03 -19.97 -20.38
N ALA A 561 -28.59 -19.29 -21.39
CA ALA A 561 -28.38 -19.54 -22.81
C ALA A 561 -26.94 -19.25 -23.30
N PRO A 562 -26.45 -19.92 -24.36
CA PRO A 562 -25.08 -19.75 -24.84
C PRO A 562 -24.92 -18.44 -25.60
N ALA A 563 -23.90 -17.64 -25.24
CA ALA A 563 -23.52 -16.43 -25.97
C ALA A 563 -22.57 -16.80 -27.13
N HIS A 564 -22.97 -16.45 -28.36
CA HIS A 564 -22.15 -16.53 -29.56
C HIS A 564 -21.06 -15.44 -29.56
N GLY A 565 -19.88 -15.79 -30.08
CA GLY A 565 -18.68 -14.95 -30.06
C GLY A 565 -18.71 -13.73 -30.96
N SER A 566 -17.90 -12.73 -30.59
CA SER A 566 -17.21 -11.84 -31.51
C SER A 566 -16.05 -11.13 -30.80
N GLU A 567 -14.87 -11.33 -31.39
CA GLU A 567 -13.65 -10.51 -31.53
C GLU A 567 -13.22 -9.50 -30.46
N HIS A 568 -11.95 -9.68 -30.08
CA HIS A 568 -11.13 -8.96 -29.13
C HIS A 568 -10.86 -7.49 -29.46
N ALA A 569 -10.82 -6.64 -28.42
CA ALA A 569 -9.90 -5.51 -28.30
C ALA A 569 -9.51 -5.31 -26.82
N ALA A 570 -8.23 -5.06 -26.58
CA ALA A 570 -7.46 -5.32 -25.36
C ALA A 570 -7.48 -4.22 -24.26
N GLY A 571 -7.00 -4.57 -23.05
CA GLY A 571 -6.63 -3.65 -21.94
C GLY A 571 -6.90 -4.26 -20.55
N HIS A 572 -6.07 -5.18 -20.02
CA HIS A 572 -4.91 -5.02 -19.10
C HIS A 572 -5.26 -4.50 -17.69
N ASP A 573 -4.86 -5.23 -16.63
CA ASP A 573 -4.05 -4.71 -15.48
C ASP A 573 -3.72 -5.80 -14.43
N GLU A 574 -2.42 -6.03 -14.23
CA GLU A 574 -1.80 -6.70 -13.07
C GLU A 574 -1.21 -5.66 -12.08
N ALA A 575 -0.93 -6.13 -10.86
CA ALA A 575 -0.53 -5.36 -9.68
C ALA A 575 0.95 -4.93 -9.68
N GLY A 576 1.29 -3.97 -8.79
CA GLY A 576 2.63 -3.94 -8.16
C GLY A 576 3.53 -2.74 -8.41
N SER A 577 3.20 -1.55 -7.92
CA SER A 577 4.17 -0.44 -7.70
C SER A 577 3.46 0.82 -7.19
N PRO A 578 4.05 1.71 -6.34
CA PRO A 578 3.50 3.06 -6.20
C PRO A 578 3.36 3.64 -7.61
N PRO A 579 2.33 4.41 -7.96
CA PRO A 579 2.28 5.01 -9.28
C PRO A 579 3.58 5.78 -9.46
N PHE A 580 4.36 5.37 -10.46
CA PHE A 580 5.44 6.20 -10.93
C PHE A 580 4.77 7.52 -11.29
N ALA A 581 5.00 8.54 -10.47
CA ALA A 581 4.43 9.86 -10.64
C ALA A 581 5.59 10.81 -10.47
N LEU A 582 6.04 11.37 -11.58
CA LEU A 582 6.97 12.50 -11.55
C LEU A 582 6.38 13.55 -10.63
N GLN A 583 7.14 13.97 -9.62
CA GLN A 583 6.75 15.10 -8.79
C GLN A 583 7.00 16.37 -9.61
N PRO A 584 5.96 17.16 -9.95
CA PRO A 584 6.15 18.37 -10.75
C PRO A 584 7.12 19.33 -10.05
N GLY A 585 8.19 19.71 -10.76
CA GLY A 585 9.23 20.61 -10.23
C GLY A 585 10.25 19.94 -9.30
N ALA A 586 10.20 18.62 -9.09
CA ALA A 586 11.30 17.92 -8.44
C ALA A 586 12.55 17.91 -9.33
N THR A 587 13.71 18.07 -8.71
CA THR A 587 15.02 18.10 -9.36
C THR A 587 15.96 17.17 -8.63
N TRP A 588 16.94 16.62 -9.35
CA TRP A 588 17.99 15.81 -8.75
C TRP A 588 18.76 16.62 -7.69
N PRO A 589 19.25 15.98 -6.62
CA PRO A 589 20.02 16.66 -5.59
C PRO A 589 21.29 17.29 -6.14
N GLU A 590 21.77 18.34 -5.48
CA GLU A 590 23.06 18.96 -5.82
C GLU A 590 24.19 17.92 -5.73
N GLY A 591 25.00 17.81 -6.78
CA GLY A 591 26.06 16.80 -6.88
C GLY A 591 25.58 15.43 -7.37
N PHE A 592 24.35 15.31 -7.90
CA PHE A 592 23.95 14.14 -8.68
C PHE A 592 24.90 13.90 -9.86
N GLU A 593 25.25 12.64 -10.08
CA GLU A 593 26.07 12.19 -11.21
C GLU A 593 25.18 11.44 -12.19
N ALA A 594 25.09 11.94 -13.43
CA ALA A 594 24.37 11.25 -14.49
C ALA A 594 25.17 10.05 -15.01
N ASP A 595 24.49 9.13 -15.68
CA ASP A 595 25.17 8.04 -16.38
C ASP A 595 26.06 8.62 -17.50
N ASP A 596 27.28 8.07 -17.66
CA ASP A 596 28.21 8.55 -18.68
C ASP A 596 27.69 8.23 -20.09
N ALA A 597 27.22 9.25 -20.79
CA ALA A 597 26.76 9.14 -22.15
C ALA A 597 27.90 9.02 -23.17
N SER A 598 29.17 9.19 -22.77
CA SER A 598 30.28 9.23 -23.73
C SER A 598 30.50 7.89 -24.41
N LEU A 599 30.60 7.90 -25.74
CA LEU A 599 30.95 6.70 -26.48
C LEU A 599 32.43 6.41 -26.26
N THR A 600 32.72 5.31 -25.56
CA THR A 600 34.11 4.88 -25.33
C THR A 600 34.82 4.65 -26.67
N PRO A 601 36.07 5.13 -26.86
CA PRO A 601 36.82 4.91 -28.10
C PRO A 601 36.94 3.44 -28.48
N LEU A 602 36.95 3.16 -29.79
CA LEU A 602 37.17 1.81 -30.30
C LEU A 602 38.51 1.24 -29.82
N SER A 603 38.49 -0.02 -29.39
CA SER A 603 39.71 -0.78 -29.13
C SER A 603 40.24 -1.46 -30.40
N ASP A 604 41.52 -1.86 -30.38
CA ASP A 604 42.11 -2.67 -31.45
C ASP A 604 41.59 -4.11 -31.48
N LYS A 605 40.84 -4.55 -30.45
CA LYS A 605 40.31 -5.90 -30.39
C LYS A 605 39.26 -6.10 -31.50
N ARG A 606 39.31 -7.27 -32.14
CA ARG A 606 38.31 -7.74 -33.12
C ARG A 606 37.32 -8.76 -32.52
N THR A 607 37.54 -9.17 -31.28
CA THR A 607 36.65 -10.07 -30.55
C THR A 607 36.36 -9.50 -29.16
N HIS A 608 35.09 -9.22 -28.92
CA HIS A 608 34.56 -8.63 -27.70
C HIS A 608 33.91 -9.73 -26.88
N ARG A 609 34.39 -9.95 -25.65
CA ARG A 609 33.82 -10.93 -24.72
C ARG A 609 33.20 -10.19 -23.55
N VAL A 610 31.90 -10.40 -23.32
CA VAL A 610 31.15 -9.71 -22.27
C VAL A 610 30.34 -10.73 -21.49
N THR A 611 30.30 -10.58 -20.17
CA THR A 611 29.35 -11.31 -19.32
C THR A 611 28.31 -10.33 -18.84
N LEU A 612 27.05 -10.58 -19.16
CA LEU A 612 25.91 -9.80 -18.71
C LEU A 612 25.18 -10.62 -17.66
N ARG A 613 25.14 -10.12 -16.44
CA ARG A 613 24.33 -10.69 -15.36
C ARG A 613 22.99 -9.98 -15.36
N VAL A 614 21.92 -10.77 -15.31
CA VAL A 614 20.56 -10.27 -15.09
C VAL A 614 20.29 -10.26 -13.61
N GLN A 615 19.93 -9.09 -13.08
CA GLN A 615 19.67 -8.88 -11.66
C GLN A 615 18.54 -7.85 -11.50
N GLU A 616 17.72 -8.02 -10.46
CA GLU A 616 16.83 -6.99 -9.97
C GLU A 616 17.56 -6.09 -8.97
N ILE A 617 17.69 -4.79 -9.28
CA ILE A 617 18.31 -3.81 -8.37
C ILE A 617 17.46 -2.55 -8.25
N GLU A 618 17.54 -1.88 -7.10
CA GLU A 618 16.92 -0.58 -6.91
C GLU A 618 17.70 0.52 -7.62
N VAL A 619 17.05 1.25 -8.53
CA VAL A 619 17.60 2.39 -9.29
C VAL A 619 16.71 3.60 -9.06
N GLU A 620 17.30 4.75 -8.74
CA GLU A 620 16.58 6.02 -8.80
C GLU A 620 16.41 6.42 -10.28
N VAL A 621 15.18 6.36 -10.78
CA VAL A 621 14.84 6.52 -12.21
C VAL A 621 14.29 7.91 -12.54
N ALA A 622 13.91 8.67 -11.52
CA ALA A 622 13.56 10.08 -11.59
C ALA A 622 13.80 10.72 -10.21
N PRO A 623 13.88 12.05 -10.08
CA PRO A 623 14.12 12.70 -8.79
C PRO A 623 13.17 12.22 -7.68
N GLY A 624 13.72 11.57 -6.66
CA GLY A 624 12.97 11.03 -5.53
C GLY A 624 12.13 9.78 -5.83
N VAL A 625 12.34 9.13 -6.98
CA VAL A 625 11.60 7.93 -7.42
C VAL A 625 12.58 6.79 -7.66
N THR A 626 12.62 5.85 -6.72
CA THR A 626 13.38 4.58 -6.84
C THR A 626 12.48 3.45 -7.32
N ARG A 627 13.02 2.59 -8.18
CA ARG A 627 12.36 1.39 -8.70
C ARG A 627 13.31 0.21 -8.71
N THR A 628 12.77 -0.98 -8.44
CA THR A 628 13.39 -2.21 -8.89
C THR A 628 13.46 -2.20 -10.42
N ARG A 629 14.65 -2.36 -10.98
CA ARG A 629 14.92 -2.47 -12.41
C ARG A 629 15.58 -3.80 -12.70
N TRP A 630 15.25 -4.37 -13.85
CA TRP A 630 15.92 -5.56 -14.36
C TRP A 630 17.10 -5.10 -15.22
N THR A 631 18.30 -5.46 -14.79
CA THR A 631 19.53 -4.92 -15.38
C THR A 631 20.22 -5.92 -16.29
N PHE A 632 20.98 -5.41 -17.25
CA PHE A 632 22.02 -6.19 -17.91
C PHE A 632 23.38 -5.65 -17.49
N GLY A 633 24.15 -6.44 -16.74
CA GLY A 633 25.49 -6.02 -16.33
C GLY A 633 25.49 -4.92 -15.24
N GLY A 634 24.44 -4.87 -14.42
CA GLY A 634 24.35 -3.96 -13.27
C GLY A 634 23.77 -2.58 -13.56
N THR A 635 23.38 -2.30 -14.81
CA THR A 635 22.74 -1.04 -15.22
C THR A 635 21.44 -1.30 -16.01
N ALA A 636 20.54 -0.32 -16.00
CA ALA A 636 19.31 -0.28 -16.77
C ALA A 636 19.16 1.14 -17.36
N PRO A 637 19.55 1.37 -18.63
CA PRO A 637 19.86 0.39 -19.66
C PRO A 637 21.18 -0.36 -19.41
N GLY A 638 21.33 -1.52 -20.04
CA GLY A 638 22.59 -2.27 -20.07
C GLY A 638 23.72 -1.50 -20.77
N PRO A 639 24.98 -1.95 -20.61
CA PRO A 639 26.15 -1.25 -21.13
C PRO A 639 26.11 -1.13 -22.66
N THR A 640 26.57 0.01 -23.18
CA THR A 640 26.81 0.16 -24.61
C THR A 640 27.97 -0.75 -25.04
N LEU A 641 27.72 -1.59 -26.04
CA LEU A 641 28.74 -2.37 -26.70
C LEU A 641 29.23 -1.62 -27.93
N HIS A 642 30.55 -1.51 -28.12
CA HIS A 642 31.12 -0.75 -29.22
C HIS A 642 32.08 -1.61 -30.05
N GLY A 643 31.89 -1.62 -31.36
CA GLY A 643 32.75 -2.29 -32.31
C GLY A 643 32.65 -1.71 -33.72
N ARG A 644 33.21 -2.42 -34.68
CA ARG A 644 33.18 -2.09 -36.10
C ARG A 644 32.72 -3.28 -36.92
N VAL A 645 32.30 -3.04 -38.16
CA VAL A 645 31.89 -4.09 -39.09
C VAL A 645 32.96 -5.20 -39.16
N GLY A 646 32.51 -6.45 -39.01
CA GLY A 646 33.32 -7.66 -38.97
C GLY A 646 33.80 -8.08 -37.58
N ASP A 647 33.55 -7.30 -36.53
CA ASP A 647 33.89 -7.71 -35.15
C ASP A 647 33.01 -8.86 -34.65
N ARG A 648 33.59 -9.73 -33.83
CA ARG A 648 32.90 -10.85 -33.19
C ARG A 648 32.54 -10.53 -31.74
N PHE A 649 31.28 -10.71 -31.36
CA PHE A 649 30.79 -10.55 -30.00
C PHE A 649 30.46 -11.93 -29.41
N VAL A 650 31.00 -12.21 -28.23
CA VAL A 650 30.74 -13.44 -27.45
C VAL A 650 30.19 -13.01 -26.11
N ILE A 651 28.88 -13.15 -25.94
CA ILE A 651 28.13 -12.67 -24.80
C ILE A 651 27.72 -13.86 -23.94
N THR A 652 28.05 -13.83 -22.65
CA THR A 652 27.54 -14.81 -21.69
C THR A 652 26.47 -14.14 -20.85
N LEU A 653 25.22 -14.54 -21.04
CA LEU A 653 24.11 -14.17 -20.18
C LEU A 653 24.07 -15.10 -18.98
N VAL A 654 24.02 -14.54 -17.77
CA VAL A 654 23.80 -15.28 -16.52
C VAL A 654 22.54 -14.72 -15.89
N ASN A 655 21.55 -15.57 -15.64
CA ASN A 655 20.32 -15.15 -15.00
C ASN A 655 20.44 -15.33 -13.48
N ASP A 656 20.77 -14.26 -12.77
CA ASP A 656 20.78 -14.23 -11.29
C ASP A 656 19.45 -13.69 -10.73
N GLY A 657 18.45 -13.45 -11.58
CA GLY A 657 17.14 -12.92 -11.20
C GLY A 657 16.15 -14.00 -10.75
N THR A 658 14.90 -13.58 -10.60
CA THR A 658 13.81 -14.37 -10.00
C THR A 658 12.85 -14.98 -11.03
N ILE A 659 12.90 -14.53 -12.29
CA ILE A 659 12.08 -15.03 -13.41
C ILE A 659 12.95 -15.44 -14.61
N GLY A 660 12.34 -16.03 -15.64
CA GLY A 660 13.04 -16.35 -16.89
C GLY A 660 13.55 -15.08 -17.60
N HIS A 661 14.76 -15.13 -18.16
CA HIS A 661 15.32 -14.05 -18.99
C HIS A 661 16.03 -14.61 -20.21
N SER A 662 16.22 -13.79 -21.24
CA SER A 662 16.99 -14.13 -22.45
C SER A 662 17.74 -12.90 -22.95
N ILE A 663 18.38 -13.01 -24.12
CA ILE A 663 19.01 -11.89 -24.79
C ILE A 663 18.94 -12.05 -26.31
N ASP A 664 18.56 -10.98 -26.98
CA ASP A 664 18.54 -10.81 -28.42
C ASP A 664 19.41 -9.60 -28.80
N PHE A 665 20.16 -9.72 -29.88
CA PHE A 665 21.04 -8.70 -30.42
C PHE A 665 20.65 -8.43 -31.87
N HIS A 666 20.13 -7.24 -32.17
CA HIS A 666 19.75 -6.86 -33.54
C HIS A 666 20.97 -6.68 -34.46
N ALA A 667 22.15 -6.46 -33.87
CA ALA A 667 23.42 -6.48 -34.60
C ALA A 667 23.84 -7.90 -35.07
N GLY A 668 23.18 -8.95 -34.59
CA GLY A 668 23.41 -10.33 -34.95
C GLY A 668 22.32 -10.87 -35.90
N SER A 669 22.71 -11.80 -36.78
CA SER A 669 21.78 -12.51 -37.66
C SER A 669 21.87 -14.01 -37.38
N LEU A 670 21.07 -14.48 -36.41
CA LEU A 670 21.05 -15.88 -35.98
C LEU A 670 19.61 -16.37 -35.86
N ALA A 671 19.40 -17.67 -36.05
CA ALA A 671 18.12 -18.30 -35.71
C ALA A 671 17.89 -18.21 -34.18
N PRO A 672 16.69 -17.81 -33.72
CA PRO A 672 16.45 -17.48 -32.30
C PRO A 672 16.44 -18.70 -31.38
N ASP A 673 16.05 -19.88 -31.87
CA ASP A 673 15.69 -21.07 -31.08
C ASP A 673 16.72 -21.49 -30.01
N LYS A 674 17.99 -21.22 -30.25
CA LYS A 674 19.09 -21.58 -29.35
C LYS A 674 19.74 -20.39 -28.65
N PRO A 675 20.25 -19.37 -29.36
CA PRO A 675 20.99 -18.27 -28.76
C PRO A 675 20.10 -17.25 -28.05
N MET A 676 18.80 -17.22 -28.34
CA MET A 676 17.84 -16.26 -27.77
C MET A 676 16.80 -16.92 -26.85
N ARG A 677 16.93 -18.22 -26.57
CA ARG A 677 16.00 -18.94 -25.69
C ARG A 677 16.00 -18.36 -24.28
N THR A 678 14.85 -18.40 -23.63
CA THR A 678 14.72 -18.11 -22.20
C THR A 678 15.54 -19.08 -21.36
N ILE A 679 16.21 -18.53 -20.37
CA ILE A 679 16.99 -19.25 -19.36
C ILE A 679 16.37 -19.01 -17.99
N ALA A 680 16.13 -20.09 -17.26
CA ALA A 680 15.57 -20.04 -15.91
C ALA A 680 16.55 -19.37 -14.92
N PRO A 681 16.05 -18.88 -13.76
CA PRO A 681 16.89 -18.43 -12.65
C PRO A 681 18.05 -19.39 -12.32
N GLY A 682 19.23 -18.84 -12.06
CA GLY A 682 20.45 -19.58 -11.74
C GLY A 682 21.16 -20.24 -12.93
N THR A 683 20.64 -20.09 -14.16
CA THR A 683 21.22 -20.69 -15.36
C THR A 683 21.94 -19.67 -16.24
N ARG A 684 22.62 -20.13 -17.30
CA ARG A 684 23.40 -19.27 -18.21
C ARG A 684 23.26 -19.69 -19.67
N LEU A 685 23.50 -18.75 -20.58
CA LEU A 685 23.51 -18.93 -22.03
C LEU A 685 24.68 -18.16 -22.65
N THR A 686 25.26 -18.70 -23.72
CA THR A 686 26.24 -17.97 -24.52
C THR A 686 25.64 -17.64 -25.88
N TYR A 687 25.57 -16.35 -26.21
CA TYR A 687 25.19 -15.82 -27.50
C TYR A 687 26.47 -15.38 -28.24
N THR A 688 26.65 -15.76 -29.51
CA THR A 688 27.82 -15.31 -30.29
C THR A 688 27.42 -14.90 -31.69
N PHE A 689 27.71 -13.65 -32.08
CA PHE A 689 27.50 -13.15 -33.43
C PHE A 689 28.72 -12.40 -33.97
N THR A 690 28.72 -12.18 -35.28
CA THR A 690 29.59 -11.23 -35.97
C THR A 690 28.75 -10.06 -36.43
N ALA A 691 29.21 -8.83 -36.18
CA ALA A 691 28.52 -7.63 -36.62
C ALA A 691 28.76 -7.39 -38.11
N GLU A 692 27.79 -7.74 -38.96
CA GLU A 692 27.94 -7.64 -40.42
C GLU A 692 27.53 -6.28 -40.98
N ARG A 693 26.79 -5.49 -40.20
CA ARG A 693 26.21 -4.21 -40.63
C ARG A 693 26.50 -3.11 -39.63
N ALA A 694 26.73 -1.92 -40.14
CA ALA A 694 26.96 -0.73 -39.34
C ALA A 694 25.66 -0.14 -38.82
N GLY A 695 25.72 0.48 -37.64
CA GLY A 695 24.61 1.18 -37.01
C GLY A 695 24.67 1.17 -35.50
N ILE A 696 23.70 1.84 -34.88
CA ILE A 696 23.38 1.66 -33.47
C ILE A 696 22.20 0.70 -33.39
N TRP A 697 22.44 -0.47 -32.82
CA TRP A 697 21.50 -1.58 -32.76
C TRP A 697 21.01 -1.76 -31.33
N MET A 698 19.75 -2.12 -31.18
CA MET A 698 19.24 -2.56 -29.88
C MET A 698 19.74 -3.97 -29.56
N TYR A 699 19.97 -4.23 -28.28
CA TYR A 699 19.89 -5.58 -27.73
C TYR A 699 18.94 -5.56 -26.54
N HIS A 700 18.19 -6.64 -26.34
CA HIS A 700 17.18 -6.70 -25.29
C HIS A 700 16.84 -8.12 -24.87
N CYS A 701 16.14 -8.27 -23.75
CA CYS A 701 15.53 -9.55 -23.40
C CYS A 701 14.39 -9.90 -24.36
N SER A 702 14.36 -11.14 -24.85
CA SER A 702 13.33 -11.67 -25.75
C SER A 702 12.40 -12.67 -25.05
N THR A 703 12.43 -12.71 -23.71
CA THR A 703 11.52 -13.55 -22.93
C THR A 703 10.16 -12.89 -22.90
N MET A 704 9.11 -13.71 -23.01
CA MET A 704 7.75 -13.22 -23.07
C MET A 704 7.23 -12.88 -21.66
N PRO A 705 6.52 -11.75 -21.45
CA PRO A 705 6.22 -10.72 -22.46
C PRO A 705 7.39 -9.75 -22.65
N MET A 706 7.87 -9.61 -23.90
CA MET A 706 9.09 -8.83 -24.20
C MET A 706 8.96 -7.35 -23.83
N SER A 707 7.78 -6.76 -24.02
CA SER A 707 7.51 -5.37 -23.70
C SER A 707 7.78 -5.06 -22.22
N THR A 708 7.32 -5.93 -21.32
CA THR A 708 7.58 -5.87 -19.89
C THR A 708 9.08 -5.92 -19.60
N HIS A 709 9.81 -6.87 -20.20
CA HIS A 709 11.25 -6.97 -19.99
C HIS A 709 12.02 -5.74 -20.47
N ILE A 710 11.67 -5.18 -21.63
CA ILE A 710 12.26 -3.94 -22.15
C ILE A 710 11.92 -2.77 -21.22
N ALA A 711 10.64 -2.59 -20.88
CA ALA A 711 10.17 -1.54 -19.99
C ALA A 711 10.84 -1.57 -18.62
N GLN A 712 11.19 -2.76 -18.10
CA GLN A 712 11.91 -2.95 -16.84
C GLN A 712 13.42 -2.67 -16.91
N GLY A 713 13.97 -2.46 -18.11
CA GLY A 713 15.34 -1.98 -18.31
C GLY A 713 16.30 -2.99 -18.93
N THR A 714 15.83 -4.18 -19.32
CA THR A 714 16.68 -5.20 -19.98
C THR A 714 16.83 -4.92 -21.47
N PHE A 715 17.41 -3.75 -21.78
CA PHE A 715 17.82 -3.36 -23.12
C PHE A 715 19.14 -2.57 -23.07
N GLY A 716 19.81 -2.43 -24.20
CA GLY A 716 20.97 -1.56 -24.38
C GLY A 716 21.32 -1.36 -25.84
N ALA A 717 22.42 -0.66 -26.10
CA ALA A 717 22.87 -0.33 -27.45
C ALA A 717 24.14 -1.10 -27.86
N VAL A 718 24.22 -1.51 -29.12
CA VAL A 718 25.43 -1.96 -29.80
C VAL A 718 25.75 -0.97 -30.92
N VAL A 719 26.80 -0.18 -30.76
CA VAL A 719 27.30 0.73 -31.80
C VAL A 719 28.30 -0.02 -32.64
N ILE A 720 28.04 -0.12 -33.94
CA ILE A 720 28.91 -0.69 -34.96
C ILE A 720 29.25 0.40 -35.97
N GLU A 721 30.47 0.93 -35.90
CA GLU A 721 30.88 2.01 -36.81
C GLU A 721 30.95 1.52 -38.27
N PRO A 722 30.45 2.32 -39.24
CA PRO A 722 30.67 2.04 -40.66
C PRO A 722 32.14 2.25 -41.03
N PRO A 723 32.63 1.54 -42.07
CA PRO A 723 33.97 1.78 -42.59
C PRO A 723 34.16 3.25 -42.98
N GLY A 724 35.27 3.86 -42.53
CA GLY A 724 35.61 5.24 -42.88
C GLY A 724 34.74 6.29 -42.22
N LEU A 725 34.06 5.98 -41.11
CA LEU A 725 33.32 6.97 -40.32
C LEU A 725 34.26 8.13 -39.93
N PRO A 726 33.95 9.38 -40.32
CA PRO A 726 34.78 10.52 -39.96
C PRO A 726 34.89 10.69 -38.44
N GLN A 727 36.06 11.11 -37.96
CA GLN A 727 36.25 11.42 -36.55
C GLN A 727 35.53 12.71 -36.19
N VAL A 728 35.06 12.75 -34.95
CA VAL A 728 34.45 13.92 -34.31
C VAL A 728 35.18 14.20 -33.01
N ASP A 729 35.12 15.43 -32.52
CA ASP A 729 35.78 15.80 -31.28
C ASP A 729 35.13 15.12 -30.07
N ARG A 730 33.83 14.84 -30.17
CA ARG A 730 33.05 14.26 -29.08
C ARG A 730 31.90 13.40 -29.58
N SER A 731 31.69 12.25 -28.94
CA SER A 731 30.60 11.34 -29.29
C SER A 731 29.83 10.89 -28.05
N TYR A 732 28.51 10.94 -28.15
CA TYR A 732 27.58 10.53 -27.10
C TYR A 732 26.63 9.45 -27.60
N VAL A 733 26.15 8.60 -26.69
CA VAL A 733 25.11 7.59 -26.94
C VAL A 733 23.91 7.90 -26.05
N LEU A 734 22.76 8.11 -26.70
CA LEU A 734 21.49 8.37 -26.05
C LEU A 734 20.50 7.28 -26.45
N THR A 735 20.00 6.53 -25.47
CA THR A 735 18.91 5.57 -25.67
C THR A 735 17.64 6.15 -25.08
N ALA A 736 16.62 6.41 -25.91
CA ALA A 736 15.31 6.80 -25.44
C ALA A 736 14.52 5.58 -24.97
N SER A 737 13.80 5.72 -23.87
CA SER A 737 12.93 4.66 -23.34
C SER A 737 11.79 5.22 -22.50
N GLU A 738 10.69 4.49 -22.46
CA GLU A 738 9.58 4.73 -21.54
C GLU A 738 9.84 4.16 -20.13
N LEU A 739 9.30 4.82 -19.11
CA LEU A 739 9.29 4.34 -17.72
C LEU A 739 7.83 4.19 -17.27
N TYR A 740 7.39 2.94 -17.10
CA TYR A 740 6.01 2.59 -16.73
C TYR A 740 5.79 2.57 -15.21
N ALA A 741 4.54 2.74 -14.79
CA ALA A 741 4.15 2.78 -13.37
C ALA A 741 4.00 1.40 -12.73
N GLY A 742 3.55 0.40 -13.49
CA GLY A 742 3.33 -0.97 -13.02
C GLY A 742 4.51 -1.89 -13.35
N GLU A 743 4.37 -3.17 -13.00
CA GLU A 743 5.33 -4.19 -13.41
C GLU A 743 5.27 -4.45 -14.92
N ASP A 744 4.12 -4.19 -15.55
CA ASP A 744 3.87 -4.41 -16.98
C ASP A 744 4.09 -3.14 -17.82
N ALA A 745 4.35 -3.33 -19.11
CA ALA A 745 4.33 -2.25 -20.11
C ALA A 745 2.89 -1.90 -20.56
N SER A 746 1.96 -1.71 -19.61
CA SER A 746 0.57 -1.33 -19.90
C SER A 746 0.29 0.15 -19.61
N GLY A 747 -0.61 0.75 -20.38
CA GLY A 747 -1.06 2.13 -20.16
C GLY A 747 -0.08 3.22 -20.64
N GLU A 748 -0.30 4.45 -20.20
CA GLU A 748 0.51 5.60 -20.59
C GLU A 748 1.75 5.73 -19.68
N PRO A 749 2.98 5.84 -20.24
CA PRO A 749 4.18 5.96 -19.44
C PRO A 749 4.21 7.32 -18.72
N PRO A 750 4.33 7.33 -17.38
CA PRO A 750 4.40 8.57 -16.60
C PRO A 750 5.74 9.31 -16.68
N ALA A 751 6.83 8.66 -17.11
CA ALA A 751 8.04 9.34 -17.58
C ALA A 751 8.60 8.72 -18.84
N THR A 752 9.48 9.48 -19.47
CA THR A 752 10.45 8.95 -20.43
C THR A 752 11.84 9.42 -20.02
N ALA A 753 12.86 8.81 -20.59
CA ALA A 753 14.24 9.14 -20.27
C ALA A 753 15.15 8.98 -21.46
N PHE A 754 16.24 9.76 -21.47
CA PHE A 754 17.46 9.36 -22.14
C PHE A 754 18.32 8.60 -21.14
N ASN A 755 18.80 7.41 -21.52
CA ASN A 755 19.63 6.51 -20.73
C ASN A 755 18.96 6.10 -19.40
N GLY A 756 17.65 5.85 -19.42
CA GLY A 756 16.88 5.20 -18.35
C GLY A 756 16.58 6.02 -17.09
N ARG A 757 17.10 7.25 -16.95
CA ARG A 757 16.76 8.16 -15.85
C ARG A 757 16.21 9.50 -16.35
N ALA A 758 15.02 9.87 -15.91
CA ALA A 758 14.34 11.10 -16.29
C ALA A 758 15.12 12.34 -15.79
N PHE A 759 15.30 13.34 -16.65
CA PHE A 759 15.97 14.62 -16.35
C PHE A 759 17.43 14.51 -15.86
N GLN A 760 18.08 13.36 -16.00
CA GLN A 760 19.43 13.17 -15.46
C GLN A 760 20.44 14.18 -16.06
N TYR A 761 20.28 14.46 -17.36
CA TYR A 761 21.16 15.37 -18.10
C TYR A 761 20.80 16.86 -17.96
N ASP A 762 19.73 17.17 -17.22
CA ASP A 762 19.48 18.54 -16.76
C ASP A 762 20.29 18.85 -15.51
N ALA A 763 20.43 17.85 -14.65
CA ALA A 763 21.16 17.93 -13.41
C ALA A 763 22.68 17.83 -13.61
N ASP A 764 23.13 16.83 -14.37
CA ASP A 764 24.53 16.68 -14.75
C ASP A 764 24.67 16.69 -16.27
N GLN A 765 25.04 17.86 -16.77
CA GLN A 765 24.92 18.23 -18.18
C GLN A 765 26.04 17.64 -19.01
N LEU A 766 25.71 17.23 -20.23
CA LEU A 766 26.71 16.90 -21.24
C LEU A 766 27.58 18.14 -21.54
N THR A 767 28.80 17.93 -21.98
CA THR A 767 29.76 19.04 -22.22
C THR A 767 30.26 19.06 -23.66
N ALA A 768 30.56 20.26 -24.17
CA ALA A 768 31.26 20.48 -25.44
C ALA A 768 31.99 21.83 -25.39
N ARG A 769 32.80 22.14 -26.40
CA ARG A 769 33.40 23.46 -26.60
C ARG A 769 32.92 24.12 -27.88
N VAL A 770 32.98 25.45 -27.93
CA VAL A 770 32.70 26.20 -29.16
C VAL A 770 33.58 25.69 -30.30
N GLY A 771 32.95 25.34 -31.43
CA GLY A 771 33.64 24.81 -32.60
C GLY A 771 33.93 23.29 -32.58
N GLU A 772 33.65 22.57 -31.48
CA GLU A 772 33.75 21.11 -31.48
C GLU A 772 32.62 20.49 -32.33
N ARG A 773 32.97 19.52 -33.17
CA ARG A 773 32.03 18.66 -33.87
C ARG A 773 31.56 17.57 -32.92
N VAL A 774 30.25 17.52 -32.66
CA VAL A 774 29.64 16.58 -31.71
C VAL A 774 28.75 15.61 -32.46
N ARG A 775 28.94 14.31 -32.24
CA ARG A 775 28.07 13.23 -32.73
C ARG A 775 27.20 12.68 -31.61
N PHE A 776 25.89 12.66 -31.82
CA PHE A 776 24.94 11.94 -30.97
C PHE A 776 24.49 10.67 -31.70
N TRP A 777 24.90 9.51 -31.20
CA TRP A 777 24.25 8.25 -31.54
C TRP A 777 22.97 8.15 -30.74
N VAL A 778 21.86 7.95 -31.43
CA VAL A 778 20.53 7.94 -30.82
C VAL A 778 19.84 6.64 -31.19
N LEU A 779 19.38 5.92 -30.17
CA LEU A 779 18.57 4.72 -30.30
C LEU A 779 17.23 4.99 -29.62
N ASP A 780 16.15 4.70 -30.33
CA ASP A 780 14.84 4.58 -29.70
C ASP A 780 14.64 3.13 -29.27
N ALA A 781 14.78 2.84 -27.98
CA ALA A 781 14.64 1.49 -27.46
C ALA A 781 13.17 1.11 -27.20
N GLY A 782 12.27 2.09 -27.10
CA GLY A 782 10.86 1.87 -26.79
C GLY A 782 10.59 1.40 -25.34
N PRO A 783 9.63 0.49 -25.12
CA PRO A 783 9.09 -0.47 -26.08
C PRO A 783 8.13 0.08 -27.17
N ASP A 784 7.45 1.22 -26.97
CA ASP A 784 6.32 1.61 -27.83
C ASP A 784 6.34 3.06 -28.34
N GLY A 785 6.95 3.99 -27.60
CA GLY A 785 6.87 5.43 -27.90
C GLY A 785 7.80 5.86 -29.04
N PRO A 786 7.41 6.83 -29.89
CA PRO A 786 8.30 7.38 -30.90
C PRO A 786 9.21 8.47 -30.32
N LEU A 787 10.41 8.58 -30.91
CA LEU A 787 11.37 9.65 -30.61
C LEU A 787 11.48 10.65 -31.77
N SER A 788 11.34 11.94 -31.47
CA SER A 788 11.77 13.02 -32.35
C SER A 788 12.94 13.77 -31.70
N PHE A 789 14.17 13.28 -31.88
CA PHE A 789 15.34 13.86 -31.22
C PHE A 789 15.69 15.23 -31.82
N HIS A 790 15.77 16.25 -30.97
CA HIS A 790 16.07 17.63 -31.37
C HIS A 790 17.05 18.28 -30.40
N VAL A 791 17.98 19.10 -30.91
CA VAL A 791 18.85 19.97 -30.11
C VAL A 791 18.47 21.43 -30.35
N VAL A 792 17.89 22.06 -29.33
CA VAL A 792 17.41 23.45 -29.38
C VAL A 792 18.59 24.40 -29.61
N GLY A 793 18.45 25.26 -30.61
CA GLY A 793 19.51 26.20 -31.01
C GLY A 793 20.58 25.60 -31.93
N GLY A 794 20.49 24.31 -32.26
CA GLY A 794 21.35 23.63 -33.23
C GLY A 794 20.60 23.23 -34.51
N GLN A 795 21.36 22.98 -35.57
CA GLN A 795 20.90 22.30 -36.79
C GLN A 795 21.87 21.17 -37.10
N PHE A 796 21.35 20.01 -37.46
CA PHE A 796 22.15 18.85 -37.82
C PHE A 796 22.66 19.01 -39.25
N ASP A 797 23.97 19.10 -39.41
CA ASP A 797 24.62 19.12 -40.73
C ASP A 797 24.86 17.71 -41.29
N THR A 798 24.74 16.68 -40.44
CA THR A 798 24.80 15.27 -40.82
C THR A 798 23.70 14.50 -40.11
N VAL A 799 22.98 13.67 -40.86
CA VAL A 799 21.96 12.75 -40.34
C VAL A 799 22.16 11.40 -40.98
N TRP A 800 22.41 10.39 -40.16
CA TRP A 800 22.47 8.99 -40.57
C TRP A 800 21.39 8.21 -39.82
N GLN A 801 20.57 7.46 -40.54
CA GLN A 801 19.44 6.73 -39.98
C GLN A 801 19.33 5.36 -40.64
N GLU A 802 19.22 4.29 -39.84
CA GLU A 802 18.94 2.93 -40.30
C GLU A 802 19.81 2.46 -41.49
N GLY A 803 21.12 2.76 -41.44
CA GLY A 803 22.05 2.32 -42.49
C GLY A 803 22.44 3.40 -43.52
N ALA A 804 21.73 4.52 -43.58
CA ALA A 804 21.87 5.48 -44.68
C ALA A 804 22.03 6.94 -44.23
N TYR A 805 22.91 7.69 -44.91
CA TYR A 805 22.97 9.14 -44.79
C TYR A 805 21.73 9.76 -45.43
N ARG A 806 21.00 10.55 -44.65
CA ARG A 806 19.89 11.38 -45.11
C ARG A 806 20.35 12.79 -45.44
N ILE A 807 21.37 13.27 -44.73
CA ILE A 807 22.04 14.56 -44.93
C ILE A 807 23.53 14.37 -44.64
N GLY A 808 24.39 15.00 -45.45
CA GLY A 808 25.84 14.99 -45.27
C GLY A 808 26.46 13.63 -45.59
N GLY A 809 27.44 13.22 -44.78
CA GLY A 809 28.20 11.99 -45.00
C GLY A 809 29.22 12.07 -46.15
N PRO A 810 29.91 10.95 -46.47
CA PRO A 810 30.95 10.91 -47.49
C PRO A 810 30.49 11.33 -48.89
N ASP A 811 29.20 11.13 -49.19
CA ASP A 811 28.60 11.45 -50.50
C ASP A 811 27.93 12.85 -50.53
N GLU A 812 28.07 13.64 -49.45
CA GLU A 812 27.51 15.00 -49.31
C GLU A 812 26.01 15.08 -49.65
N VAL A 813 25.21 14.15 -49.13
CA VAL A 813 23.78 14.05 -49.42
C VAL A 813 23.06 15.36 -49.07
N GLY A 814 22.41 15.98 -50.06
CA GLY A 814 21.71 17.27 -49.91
C GLY A 814 22.58 18.51 -50.14
N GLY A 815 23.91 18.37 -50.25
CA GLY A 815 24.86 19.46 -50.45
C GLY A 815 25.23 20.23 -49.17
N PRO A 816 26.16 21.20 -49.24
CA PRO A 816 26.82 21.82 -48.08
C PRO A 816 25.92 22.74 -47.25
N THR A 817 24.72 23.08 -47.75
CA THR A 817 23.74 23.92 -47.05
C THR A 817 22.54 23.11 -46.55
N ALA A 818 22.54 21.79 -46.71
CA ALA A 818 21.48 20.94 -46.17
C ALA A 818 21.60 20.84 -44.66
N GLY A 819 20.45 20.76 -44.00
CA GLY A 819 20.38 20.56 -42.56
C GLY A 819 19.07 19.93 -42.13
N SER A 820 19.08 19.25 -40.98
CA SER A 820 17.88 18.75 -40.33
C SER A 820 17.70 19.40 -38.96
N GLN A 821 16.45 19.64 -38.61
CA GLN A 821 16.08 20.07 -37.26
C GLN A 821 15.92 18.90 -36.29
N ALA A 822 15.58 17.70 -36.78
CA ALA A 822 15.25 16.56 -35.93
C ALA A 822 15.66 15.22 -36.55
N LEU A 823 15.90 14.21 -35.71
CA LEU A 823 16.00 12.81 -36.10
C LEU A 823 14.77 12.08 -35.58
N GLY A 824 13.89 11.65 -36.49
CA GLY A 824 12.70 10.87 -36.15
C GLY A 824 13.00 9.37 -36.15
N LEU A 825 12.77 8.71 -35.02
CA LEU A 825 12.94 7.28 -34.81
C LEU A 825 11.63 6.67 -34.28
N LEU A 826 11.39 5.42 -34.64
CA LEU A 826 10.40 4.53 -34.02
C LEU A 826 11.12 3.53 -33.11
N PRO A 827 10.41 2.80 -32.22
CA PRO A 827 11.02 1.76 -31.42
C PRO A 827 11.88 0.79 -32.24
N ALA A 828 13.04 0.44 -31.67
CA ALA A 828 14.13 -0.33 -32.27
C ALA A 828 14.88 0.33 -33.44
N GLN A 829 14.59 1.60 -33.79
CA GLN A 829 15.35 2.34 -34.81
C GLN A 829 16.49 3.15 -34.20
N GLY A 830 17.55 3.27 -34.98
CA GLY A 830 18.78 3.92 -34.58
C GLY A 830 19.37 4.83 -35.65
N GLY A 831 20.13 5.82 -35.19
CA GLY A 831 20.85 6.72 -36.07
C GLY A 831 21.97 7.48 -35.36
N PHE A 832 22.60 8.38 -36.09
CA PHE A 832 23.37 9.45 -35.48
C PHE A 832 23.14 10.78 -36.17
N VAL A 833 23.34 11.85 -35.41
CA VAL A 833 23.35 13.23 -35.92
C VAL A 833 24.64 13.92 -35.53
N GLU A 834 25.09 14.86 -36.37
CA GLU A 834 26.26 15.68 -36.09
C GLU A 834 25.93 17.16 -36.25
N LEU A 835 26.52 17.96 -35.39
CA LEU A 835 26.44 19.42 -35.43
C LEU A 835 27.69 20.03 -34.78
N THR A 836 27.88 21.33 -35.02
CA THR A 836 28.90 22.16 -34.38
C THR A 836 28.22 23.30 -33.65
N PHE A 837 28.62 23.57 -32.39
CA PHE A 837 28.06 24.67 -31.61
C PHE A 837 28.83 25.98 -31.88
N PRO A 838 28.18 27.02 -32.44
CA PRO A 838 28.87 28.25 -32.85
C PRO A 838 29.12 29.23 -31.70
N GLN A 839 28.42 29.07 -30.57
CA GLN A 839 28.48 29.99 -29.43
C GLN A 839 28.46 29.20 -28.12
N ALA A 840 29.05 29.79 -27.08
CA ALA A 840 28.98 29.23 -25.73
C ALA A 840 27.57 29.40 -25.16
N GLY A 841 27.10 28.43 -24.37
CA GLY A 841 25.75 28.44 -23.85
C GLY A 841 25.27 27.07 -23.36
N HIS A 842 23.96 26.99 -23.10
CA HIS A 842 23.26 25.76 -22.73
C HIS A 842 22.31 25.42 -23.87
N TYR A 843 22.54 24.28 -24.51
CA TYR A 843 21.74 23.80 -25.65
C TYR A 843 20.91 22.60 -25.18
N PRO A 844 19.60 22.78 -24.92
CA PRO A 844 18.72 21.68 -24.57
C PRO A 844 18.62 20.66 -25.69
N PHE A 845 18.60 19.38 -25.36
CA PHE A 845 18.20 18.31 -26.27
C PHE A 845 16.98 17.60 -25.72
N VAL A 846 16.03 17.27 -26.60
CA VAL A 846 14.68 16.85 -26.21
C VAL A 846 14.14 15.76 -27.12
N ASN A 847 13.18 14.98 -26.61
CA ASN A 847 12.16 14.39 -27.46
C ASN A 847 11.13 15.48 -27.83
N HIS A 848 11.05 15.84 -29.10
CA HIS A 848 10.15 16.85 -29.64
C HIS A 848 8.69 16.35 -29.79
N VAL A 849 8.43 15.08 -29.47
CA VAL A 849 7.12 14.71 -28.94
C VAL A 849 7.04 15.35 -27.55
N MET A 850 6.63 16.63 -27.52
CA MET A 850 6.89 17.53 -26.38
C MET A 850 6.36 17.00 -25.06
N THR A 851 5.25 16.27 -25.06
CA THR A 851 4.72 15.61 -23.87
C THR A 851 5.67 14.57 -23.28
N GLN A 852 6.47 13.89 -24.11
CA GLN A 852 7.52 12.97 -23.66
C GLN A 852 8.75 13.73 -23.19
N GLY A 853 9.17 14.79 -23.90
CA GLY A 853 10.25 15.66 -23.44
C GLY A 853 10.00 16.26 -22.05
N GLU A 854 8.79 16.77 -21.83
CA GLU A 854 8.32 17.31 -20.54
C GLU A 854 8.20 16.24 -19.43
N LYS A 855 8.19 14.97 -19.81
CA LYS A 855 8.18 13.79 -18.92
C LYS A 855 9.58 13.23 -18.63
N GLY A 856 10.66 13.83 -19.10
CA GLY A 856 12.01 13.47 -18.68
C GLY A 856 13.00 13.10 -19.77
N ALA A 857 12.57 12.90 -21.02
CA ALA A 857 13.45 12.78 -22.17
C ALA A 857 13.97 14.17 -22.59
N HIS A 858 14.71 14.80 -21.68
CA HIS A 858 15.27 16.13 -21.78
C HIS A 858 16.67 16.15 -21.14
N GLY A 859 17.56 16.97 -21.68
CA GLY A 859 18.88 17.20 -21.14
C GLY A 859 19.52 18.46 -21.70
N ILE A 860 20.71 18.81 -21.21
CA ILE A 860 21.43 20.01 -21.65
C ILE A 860 22.86 19.65 -22.09
N VAL A 861 23.29 20.23 -23.22
CA VAL A 861 24.71 20.33 -23.58
C VAL A 861 25.23 21.69 -23.15
N ARG A 862 26.16 21.70 -22.20
CA ARG A 862 26.89 22.88 -21.76
C ARG A 862 28.11 23.11 -22.64
N VAL A 863 28.03 24.13 -23.48
CA VAL A 863 29.09 24.54 -24.41
C VAL A 863 29.91 25.66 -23.77
N ARG A 864 31.21 25.45 -23.63
CA ARG A 864 32.15 26.41 -23.03
C ARG A 864 33.11 27.04 -24.05
#